data_AF-A0A1D6QA77-F1
#
_entry.id   AF-A0A1D6QA77-F1
#
_cell.length_a   1.000
_cell.length_b   1.000
_cell.length_c   1.000
_cell.angle_alpha   90.00
_cell.angle_beta   90.00
_cell.angle_gamma   90.00
#
_symmetry.space_group_name_H-M   'P 1'
#
loop_
_entity.id
_entity.type
_entity.pdbx_description
1 polymer ?
#
loop_
_entity_poly.entity_id
_entity_poly.type
_entity_poly.pdbx_seq_one_letter_code
_entity_poly.pdbx_strand_id
1 'polypeptide(L)'
;MPLMSSESSSSGAEAARSKQSRNRRISQNAKKRKRDEGKESMTKKLNKRSKMLTGENALMCHQCQRKDKPRVVRCQSCKKKRFCLPCIEQWYPNLPEDEFAVKCPYCRKNCNCKACLRMRGVEEPPKKEISKENEIRYAFHIVTMLLPWMRELRQEQLEEKEVEANIQGVSMNEIKVEQAEFDLDDRVYCDRCKTSIVDFHRSCKRCFYDLCLNCCKELRKGEIPGGEEVEYVPPEPKGRSYSFGKIHLLKDADRSKNSSNGESYNGMPAVGNSNNGLLLWKAKSNGSIPCPPKEVGGCGSTLLDLKCLFPEKMFAELEYRADKVLRSGTLAKAMVSRSDRCPCFNQSGKIRTESKSVREAASRKGSSDNFLYCPVAIGIQDDDIVHFQMHWAKGEPVVVSDVLQLTSGLSWEPMVMWRALRERSKGKAEDEQFAVWAIDCLDWCEVEINIHRFFSGYTTGRTHARTHWPQMLKLKDWPPSSSFDKRLPRHGAEFISALPFREYTDPRYGPLNLAAKLPAGVLKPDLGPKSYIAYGFYKELGRGDSVTKLHCDMSDAVNILTHTAEVTCQTDIGLIEKIQKDMREQDLQELYGGLNSRSELKLSPAPTECRDESVDEGLKTSYSREGNCVNRDNYNGLDINALPPDDDGDIAKDKESSPGSEWQSELGQSSDHNNGVNTTDEMYNGAHYISHNQKSTGRKVGIKPQEEKSEKADCSGTCAYLKGSSEDNPEMPIVESSEEQSTGGALWDIFRRQDSDKLQDYLRKHCSEFRHIYCNPVKKVFHPIHDQSFYLTEEHKRKLKEEYGIEPWTFEQKLGEAVFIPAGCPHQVRNLKSCIKVALDFVSPENVGECVKLTEEFRRLPSFHKAKEDKLEIKKMAVHALNEAVNFLDPRSSEELKIGVGENICEDESVDEKELPPRRGVEVSGVDEKPK
;
A
#
# COMPACT_ATOMS: atom_id res chain seq x y z
N MET A 1 -1.29 -4.76 48.77
CA MET A 1 -1.89 -4.15 50.00
C MET A 1 -2.35 -2.73 49.67
N PRO A 2 -3.31 -2.15 50.43
CA PRO A 2 -4.21 -1.13 49.88
C PRO A 2 -3.99 0.32 50.37
N LEU A 3 -4.50 1.25 49.55
CA LEU A 3 -5.21 2.50 49.89
C LEU A 3 -4.68 3.42 51.02
N MET A 4 -4.17 4.59 50.63
CA MET A 4 -4.80 5.90 50.90
C MET A 4 -4.41 6.86 49.75
N SER A 5 -5.31 7.31 48.87
CA SER A 5 -6.48 8.19 49.03
C SER A 5 -6.12 9.69 49.10
N SER A 6 -6.15 10.35 47.95
CA SER A 6 -6.26 11.81 47.83
C SER A 6 -7.06 12.15 46.56
N GLU A 7 -8.31 12.60 46.73
CA GLU A 7 -9.12 13.09 45.62
C GLU A 7 -8.73 14.54 45.28
N SER A 8 -8.56 14.87 43.99
CA SER A 8 -8.84 16.22 43.46
C SER A 8 -8.80 16.28 41.92
N SER A 9 -9.93 16.71 41.35
CA SER A 9 -10.08 17.46 40.08
C SER A 9 -8.90 17.55 39.09
N SER A 10 -9.02 16.89 37.94
CA SER A 10 -8.26 17.24 36.72
C SER A 10 -9.07 17.15 35.41
N SER A 11 -10.40 17.08 35.49
CA SER A 11 -11.38 17.09 34.38
C SER A 11 -11.48 18.46 33.68
N GLY A 12 -10.36 18.96 33.14
CA GLY A 12 -10.28 20.25 32.45
C GLY A 12 -8.99 20.51 31.64
N ALA A 13 -8.08 19.53 31.51
CA ALA A 13 -6.73 19.77 31.01
C ALA A 13 -6.54 19.70 29.47
N GLU A 14 -7.40 19.00 28.73
CA GLU A 14 -7.14 18.68 27.31
C GLU A 14 -7.83 19.61 26.32
N ALA A 15 -9.07 20.05 26.60
CA ALA A 15 -9.77 21.07 25.80
C ALA A 15 -9.02 22.42 25.70
N ALA A 16 -8.07 22.68 26.61
CA ALA A 16 -7.24 23.88 26.62
C ALA A 16 -6.04 23.83 25.66
N ARG A 17 -5.56 22.63 25.27
CA ARG A 17 -4.29 22.48 24.53
C ARG A 17 -4.34 22.98 23.09
N SER A 18 -5.49 22.89 22.42
CA SER A 18 -5.68 23.46 21.08
C SER A 18 -5.53 25.00 21.08
N LYS A 19 -6.14 25.71 22.03
CA LYS A 19 -6.17 27.18 22.05
C LYS A 19 -4.83 27.84 22.45
N GLN A 20 -4.00 27.20 23.28
CA GLN A 20 -2.64 27.72 23.57
C GLN A 20 -1.69 27.66 22.35
N SER A 21 -1.96 26.78 21.36
CA SER A 21 -1.17 26.71 20.12
C SER A 21 -1.32 27.99 19.28
N ARG A 22 -2.56 28.48 19.10
CA ARG A 22 -2.87 29.65 18.25
C ARG A 22 -2.18 30.92 18.75
N ASN A 23 -2.23 31.22 20.05
CA ASN A 23 -1.60 32.41 20.61
C ASN A 23 -0.06 32.33 20.71
N ARG A 24 0.55 31.14 20.85
CA ARG A 24 2.02 31.00 20.76
C ARG A 24 2.56 31.27 19.35
N ARG A 25 1.81 30.92 18.29
CA ARG A 25 2.21 31.18 16.89
C ARG A 25 2.29 32.68 16.57
N ILE A 26 1.38 33.50 17.11
CA ILE A 26 1.37 34.97 16.90
C ILE A 26 2.66 35.62 17.43
N SER A 27 3.09 35.26 18.64
CA SER A 27 4.36 35.75 19.22
C SER A 27 5.61 35.29 18.44
N GLN A 28 5.57 34.09 17.85
CA GLN A 28 6.69 33.55 17.09
C GLN A 28 6.82 34.15 15.68
N ASN A 29 5.71 34.48 15.01
CA ASN A 29 5.77 35.11 13.68
C ASN A 29 6.40 36.52 13.70
N ALA A 30 6.19 37.30 14.76
CA ALA A 30 6.87 38.58 14.96
C ALA A 30 8.41 38.44 15.04
N LYS A 31 8.91 37.32 15.59
CA LYS A 31 10.35 36.99 15.62
C LYS A 31 10.84 36.26 14.35
N LYS A 32 9.94 35.88 13.45
CA LYS A 32 10.28 35.23 12.16
C LYS A 32 10.59 36.28 11.09
N ARG A 33 9.77 37.33 10.94
CA ARG A 33 10.00 38.42 9.95
C ARG A 33 11.38 39.07 10.10
N LYS A 34 11.81 39.44 11.32
CA LYS A 34 13.19 39.94 11.61
C LYS A 34 14.32 38.90 11.45
N ARG A 35 14.06 37.73 10.87
CA ARG A 35 15.03 36.65 10.65
C ARG A 35 15.16 36.20 9.19
N ASP A 36 14.33 36.76 8.30
CA ASP A 36 14.33 36.44 6.86
C ASP A 36 15.05 37.53 6.04
N GLU A 37 14.94 38.81 6.40
CA GLU A 37 15.76 39.92 5.85
C GLU A 37 17.28 39.67 6.00
N GLY A 38 17.69 38.88 7.01
CA GLY A 38 19.09 38.50 7.21
C GLY A 38 19.62 37.39 6.29
N LYS A 39 18.78 36.74 5.46
CA LYS A 39 19.17 35.52 4.72
C LYS A 39 19.79 35.77 3.36
N GLU A 40 19.42 36.84 2.65
CA GLU A 40 19.99 37.15 1.32
C GLU A 40 21.47 37.55 1.38
N SER A 41 21.95 38.01 2.54
CA SER A 41 23.37 38.26 2.81
C SER A 41 24.17 36.96 3.08
N MET A 42 23.50 35.87 3.52
CA MET A 42 24.13 34.59 3.87
C MET A 42 24.28 33.64 2.68
N THR A 43 23.36 33.64 1.72
CA THR A 43 23.41 32.76 0.53
C THR A 43 24.68 32.96 -0.31
N LYS A 44 25.24 34.18 -0.34
CA LYS A 44 26.50 34.49 -1.05
C LYS A 44 27.78 34.03 -0.30
N LYS A 45 27.71 33.55 0.95
CA LYS A 45 28.91 33.20 1.76
C LYS A 45 29.18 31.70 1.96
N LEU A 46 28.26 30.79 1.64
CA LEU A 46 28.45 29.35 1.85
C LEU A 46 29.25 28.62 0.75
N ASN A 47 29.47 29.23 -0.42
CA ASN A 47 30.21 28.63 -1.55
C ASN A 47 31.75 28.66 -1.43
N LYS A 48 32.32 28.66 -0.21
CA LYS A 48 33.78 28.65 0.03
C LYS A 48 34.23 27.59 1.05
N ARG A 49 34.12 26.30 0.70
CA ARG A 49 34.93 25.13 1.19
C ARG A 49 34.32 23.83 0.63
N SER A 50 34.99 23.02 -0.19
CA SER A 50 36.25 23.17 -0.94
C SER A 50 35.97 23.18 -2.45
N LYS A 51 36.89 23.73 -3.26
CA LYS A 51 36.82 23.53 -4.71
C LYS A 51 37.04 22.04 -5.01
N MET A 52 36.09 21.38 -5.65
CA MET A 52 36.38 20.12 -6.34
C MET A 52 37.43 20.42 -7.43
N LEU A 53 38.48 19.59 -7.53
CA LEU A 53 39.42 19.67 -8.65
C LEU A 53 38.66 19.35 -9.94
N THR A 54 38.59 20.33 -10.84
CA THR A 54 37.92 20.24 -12.14
C THR A 54 38.94 20.44 -13.26
N GLY A 55 38.72 19.75 -14.39
CA GLY A 55 39.68 19.68 -15.48
C GLY A 55 40.75 18.62 -15.25
N GLU A 56 41.89 18.78 -15.92
CA GLU A 56 42.93 17.75 -16.07
C GLU A 56 43.65 17.41 -14.76
N ASN A 57 43.60 18.34 -13.79
CA ASN A 57 44.16 18.24 -12.45
C ASN A 57 43.30 17.39 -11.47
N ALA A 58 42.25 16.72 -11.93
CA ALA A 58 41.39 15.85 -11.12
C ALA A 58 42.10 14.52 -10.75
N LEU A 59 43.12 14.59 -9.88
CA LEU A 59 43.99 13.47 -9.48
C LEU A 59 43.30 12.39 -8.59
N MET A 60 41.98 12.39 -8.43
CA MET A 60 41.28 11.46 -7.54
C MET A 60 40.18 10.69 -8.27
N CYS A 61 40.05 9.40 -7.98
CA CYS A 61 38.97 8.56 -8.50
C CYS A 61 37.60 9.10 -8.03
N HIS A 62 36.66 9.29 -8.97
CA HIS A 62 35.36 9.87 -8.65
C HIS A 62 34.53 9.00 -7.68
N GLN A 63 34.66 7.68 -7.78
CA GLN A 63 33.96 6.71 -6.93
C GLN A 63 34.48 6.70 -5.48
N CYS A 64 35.77 6.38 -5.28
CA CYS A 64 36.36 6.15 -3.96
C CYS A 64 37.10 7.36 -3.36
N GLN A 65 37.25 8.46 -4.12
CA GLN A 65 37.96 9.67 -3.69
C GLN A 65 39.41 9.42 -3.22
N ARG A 66 40.10 8.46 -3.85
CA ARG A 66 41.53 8.18 -3.61
C ARG A 66 42.41 8.50 -4.83
N LYS A 67 43.72 8.67 -4.58
CA LYS A 67 44.76 8.99 -5.59
C LYS A 67 45.89 7.93 -5.69
N ASP A 68 45.83 6.89 -4.86
CA ASP A 68 46.85 5.84 -4.69
C ASP A 68 46.80 4.71 -5.74
N LYS A 69 45.80 4.71 -6.63
CA LYS A 69 45.55 3.61 -7.56
C LYS A 69 46.27 3.82 -8.90
N PRO A 70 47.06 2.83 -9.38
CA PRO A 70 47.97 3.03 -10.50
C PRO A 70 47.26 3.19 -11.85
N ARG A 71 46.29 2.31 -12.17
CA ARG A 71 45.51 2.38 -13.42
C ARG A 71 44.19 3.10 -13.20
N VAL A 72 43.91 4.10 -14.05
CA VAL A 72 42.70 4.92 -14.04
C VAL A 72 42.21 5.22 -15.45
N VAL A 73 40.89 5.12 -15.63
CA VAL A 73 40.18 5.44 -16.87
C VAL A 73 39.71 6.90 -16.79
N ARG A 74 39.94 7.69 -17.85
CA ARG A 74 39.44 9.08 -17.97
C ARG A 74 38.22 9.11 -18.90
N CYS A 75 37.18 9.85 -18.50
CA CYS A 75 35.99 10.06 -19.33
C CYS A 75 36.29 11.05 -20.46
N GLN A 76 36.19 10.61 -21.72
CA GLN A 76 36.35 11.41 -22.93
C GLN A 76 35.22 12.45 -23.06
N SER A 77 33.97 12.05 -22.85
CA SER A 77 32.78 12.92 -22.96
C SER A 77 32.86 14.19 -22.12
N CYS A 78 33.29 14.12 -20.84
CA CYS A 78 33.37 15.31 -19.98
C CYS A 78 34.78 15.84 -19.72
N LYS A 79 35.83 15.06 -20.03
CA LYS A 79 37.27 15.33 -19.78
C LYS A 79 37.65 15.65 -18.31
N LYS A 80 36.68 15.60 -17.37
CA LYS A 80 36.77 16.12 -15.99
C LYS A 80 36.66 15.04 -14.90
N LYS A 81 36.35 13.77 -15.24
CA LYS A 81 36.19 12.66 -14.29
C LYS A 81 37.12 11.50 -14.65
N ARG A 82 37.70 10.88 -13.63
CA ARG A 82 38.47 9.62 -13.74
C ARG A 82 38.05 8.62 -12.69
N PHE A 83 38.20 7.32 -12.98
CA PHE A 83 37.89 6.22 -12.07
C PHE A 83 39.04 5.21 -12.09
N CYS A 84 39.37 4.56 -10.97
CA CYS A 84 40.35 3.46 -10.93
C CYS A 84 39.67 2.12 -11.21
N LEU A 85 40.38 1.15 -11.81
CA LEU A 85 39.79 -0.14 -12.19
C LEU A 85 39.02 -0.86 -11.05
N PRO A 86 39.52 -0.94 -9.80
CA PRO A 86 38.78 -1.57 -8.70
C PRO A 86 37.49 -0.84 -8.28
N CYS A 87 37.19 0.30 -8.91
CA CYS A 87 35.94 1.03 -8.76
C CYS A 87 35.05 0.99 -10.00
N ILE A 88 35.55 0.43 -11.10
CA ILE A 88 34.77 0.07 -12.29
C ILE A 88 34.29 -1.35 -12.08
N GLU A 89 35.22 -2.30 -11.95
CA GLU A 89 35.01 -3.73 -11.65
C GLU A 89 33.98 -3.95 -10.52
N GLN A 90 34.12 -3.25 -9.38
CA GLN A 90 33.27 -3.45 -8.21
C GLN A 90 31.89 -2.75 -8.28
N TRP A 91 31.70 -1.69 -9.09
CA TRP A 91 30.49 -0.84 -9.02
C TRP A 91 29.75 -0.70 -10.33
N TYR A 92 30.33 -1.17 -11.42
CA TYR A 92 29.82 -1.14 -12.79
C TYR A 92 30.36 -2.37 -13.56
N PRO A 93 30.18 -3.62 -13.06
CA PRO A 93 30.79 -4.81 -13.67
C PRO A 93 30.35 -5.02 -15.12
N ASN A 94 29.11 -4.66 -15.45
CA ASN A 94 28.52 -4.79 -16.78
C ASN A 94 28.89 -3.62 -17.72
N LEU A 95 29.99 -2.90 -17.46
CA LEU A 95 30.41 -1.72 -18.24
C LEU A 95 31.91 -1.82 -18.62
N PRO A 96 32.23 -2.23 -19.86
CA PRO A 96 33.59 -2.35 -20.38
C PRO A 96 34.42 -1.06 -20.28
N GLU A 97 35.76 -1.19 -20.20
CA GLU A 97 36.68 -0.07 -19.94
C GLU A 97 36.71 0.98 -21.07
N ASP A 98 36.56 0.56 -22.31
CA ASP A 98 36.46 1.41 -23.50
C ASP A 98 35.13 2.17 -23.54
N GLU A 99 34.00 1.49 -23.33
CA GLU A 99 32.68 2.11 -23.16
C GLU A 99 32.66 3.12 -21.99
N PHE A 100 33.33 2.76 -20.88
CA PHE A 100 33.50 3.61 -19.71
C PHE A 100 34.34 4.85 -20.04
N ALA A 101 35.40 4.69 -20.84
CA ALA A 101 36.24 5.77 -21.32
C ALA A 101 35.46 6.74 -22.21
N VAL A 102 34.65 6.25 -23.16
CA VAL A 102 33.79 7.10 -24.00
C VAL A 102 32.86 7.96 -23.12
N LYS A 103 32.07 7.33 -22.25
CA LYS A 103 31.05 8.02 -21.42
C LYS A 103 30.93 7.36 -20.05
N CYS A 104 31.62 7.90 -19.04
CA CYS A 104 31.59 7.35 -17.68
C CYS A 104 30.20 7.47 -17.00
N PRO A 105 29.92 6.72 -15.92
CA PRO A 105 28.63 6.70 -15.21
C PRO A 105 28.07 8.06 -14.76
N TYR A 106 28.93 9.06 -14.50
CA TYR A 106 28.46 10.41 -14.18
C TYR A 106 27.79 11.09 -15.41
N CYS A 107 28.32 10.80 -16.60
CA CYS A 107 27.80 11.29 -17.88
C CYS A 107 26.66 10.43 -18.44
N ARG A 108 26.53 9.17 -17.97
CA ARG A 108 25.35 8.30 -18.20
C ARG A 108 24.22 8.55 -17.18
N LYS A 109 24.32 9.59 -16.34
CA LYS A 109 23.42 9.90 -15.19
C LYS A 109 23.28 8.80 -14.11
N ASN A 110 23.87 7.61 -14.25
CA ASN A 110 23.71 6.46 -13.36
C ASN A 110 24.80 6.24 -12.27
N CYS A 111 25.78 7.15 -12.11
CA CYS A 111 26.86 7.00 -11.12
C CYS A 111 26.37 6.73 -9.68
N ASN A 112 26.81 5.62 -9.08
CA ASN A 112 26.45 5.18 -7.72
C ASN A 112 27.46 5.62 -6.62
N CYS A 113 28.28 6.65 -6.86
CA CYS A 113 29.20 7.15 -5.84
C CYS A 113 28.48 7.91 -4.72
N LYS A 114 29.04 7.90 -3.50
CA LYS A 114 28.47 8.54 -2.29
C LYS A 114 28.12 10.03 -2.50
N ALA A 115 28.88 10.75 -3.31
CA ALA A 115 28.64 12.17 -3.59
C ALA A 115 27.48 12.39 -4.58
N CYS A 116 27.33 11.52 -5.58
CA CYS A 116 26.29 11.62 -6.60
C CYS A 116 24.95 11.05 -6.13
N LEU A 117 24.93 9.94 -5.38
CA LEU A 117 23.69 9.39 -4.79
C LEU A 117 22.97 10.39 -3.87
N ARG A 118 23.75 11.26 -3.20
CA ARG A 118 23.28 12.23 -2.19
C ARG A 118 23.23 13.66 -2.73
N MET A 119 23.13 13.80 -4.04
CA MET A 119 22.92 15.09 -4.70
C MET A 119 21.51 15.61 -4.38
N ARG A 120 21.39 16.90 -4.07
CA ARG A 120 20.11 17.60 -3.91
C ARG A 120 19.88 18.49 -5.14
N GLY A 121 18.62 18.75 -5.49
CA GLY A 121 18.29 19.41 -6.75
C GLY A 121 18.59 18.50 -7.92
N VAL A 122 18.05 17.28 -7.88
CA VAL A 122 18.07 16.36 -9.03
C VAL A 122 17.08 16.89 -10.05
N GLU A 123 17.45 16.85 -11.32
CA GLU A 123 16.56 17.20 -12.43
C GLU A 123 15.34 16.27 -12.42
N GLU A 124 14.15 16.84 -12.37
CA GLU A 124 12.91 16.07 -12.44
C GLU A 124 12.71 15.42 -13.82
N PRO A 125 12.16 14.19 -13.90
CA PRO A 125 11.84 13.56 -15.19
C PRO A 125 10.82 14.42 -15.97
N PRO A 126 11.07 14.68 -17.27
CA PRO A 126 10.27 15.61 -18.07
C PRO A 126 8.83 15.09 -18.26
N LYS A 127 7.88 16.01 -18.38
CA LYS A 127 6.50 15.71 -18.82
C LYS A 127 6.56 14.98 -20.17
N LYS A 128 5.73 13.93 -20.34
CA LYS A 128 5.53 13.28 -21.66
C LYS A 128 4.84 14.28 -22.60
N GLU A 129 5.33 14.42 -23.82
CA GLU A 129 4.65 15.18 -24.87
C GLU A 129 3.41 14.40 -25.35
N ILE A 130 2.29 15.09 -25.48
CA ILE A 130 0.97 14.50 -25.77
C ILE A 130 0.31 15.36 -26.85
N SER A 131 -0.19 14.74 -27.91
CA SER A 131 -0.86 15.42 -29.02
C SER A 131 -2.15 16.09 -28.57
N LYS A 132 -2.61 17.14 -29.28
CA LYS A 132 -3.84 17.85 -28.91
C LYS A 132 -5.06 16.94 -29.02
N GLU A 133 -5.01 16.02 -29.97
CA GLU A 133 -5.97 14.96 -30.24
C GLU A 133 -6.02 13.94 -29.10
N ASN A 134 -4.89 13.66 -28.45
CA ASN A 134 -4.85 12.84 -27.23
C ASN A 134 -5.37 13.61 -26.02
N GLU A 135 -4.97 14.87 -25.80
CA GLU A 135 -5.50 15.69 -24.69
C GLU A 135 -7.03 15.77 -24.73
N ILE A 136 -7.61 15.96 -25.92
CA ILE A 136 -9.07 15.98 -26.15
C ILE A 136 -9.68 14.60 -25.88
N ARG A 137 -9.10 13.51 -26.40
CA ARG A 137 -9.57 12.13 -26.14
C ARG A 137 -9.56 11.78 -24.65
N TYR A 138 -8.50 12.16 -23.93
CA TYR A 138 -8.36 11.90 -22.49
C TYR A 138 -9.34 12.72 -21.66
N ALA A 139 -9.57 14.00 -22.01
CA ALA A 139 -10.60 14.81 -21.37
C ALA A 139 -12.02 14.21 -21.59
N PHE A 140 -12.35 13.75 -22.80
CA PHE A 140 -13.63 13.08 -23.07
C PHE A 140 -13.77 11.76 -22.29
N HIS A 141 -12.68 11.01 -22.13
CA HIS A 141 -12.65 9.78 -21.35
C HIS A 141 -12.95 10.04 -19.86
N ILE A 142 -12.32 11.06 -19.27
CA ILE A 142 -12.62 11.52 -17.89
C ILE A 142 -14.10 11.88 -17.74
N VAL A 143 -14.64 12.68 -18.66
CA VAL A 143 -16.06 13.09 -18.60
C VAL A 143 -17.00 11.88 -18.71
N THR A 144 -16.71 10.96 -19.63
CA THR A 144 -17.51 9.74 -19.83
C THR A 144 -17.52 8.84 -18.59
N MET A 145 -16.35 8.62 -17.96
CA MET A 145 -16.24 7.71 -16.81
C MET A 145 -16.73 8.33 -15.49
N LEU A 146 -16.55 9.64 -15.28
CA LEU A 146 -16.88 10.29 -13.99
C LEU A 146 -18.30 10.86 -13.91
N LEU A 147 -18.97 11.13 -15.03
CA LEU A 147 -20.33 11.69 -15.03
C LEU A 147 -21.38 10.78 -14.34
N PRO A 148 -21.39 9.44 -14.53
CA PRO A 148 -22.33 8.55 -13.82
C PRO A 148 -22.17 8.64 -12.30
N TRP A 149 -20.93 8.52 -11.81
CA TRP A 149 -20.61 8.63 -10.38
C TRP A 149 -20.96 10.01 -9.80
N MET A 150 -20.72 11.09 -10.55
CA MET A 150 -21.06 12.44 -10.09
C MET A 150 -22.57 12.65 -9.99
N ARG A 151 -23.37 12.01 -10.86
CA ARG A 151 -24.85 11.97 -10.72
C ARG A 151 -25.29 11.24 -9.47
N GLU A 152 -24.67 10.12 -9.11
CA GLU A 152 -24.94 9.41 -7.85
C GLU A 152 -24.66 10.32 -6.64
N LEU A 153 -23.50 10.98 -6.61
CA LEU A 153 -23.16 11.95 -5.57
C LEU A 153 -24.17 13.11 -5.50
N ARG A 154 -24.56 13.67 -6.65
CA ARG A 154 -25.57 14.75 -6.70
C ARG A 154 -26.95 14.27 -6.25
N GLN A 155 -27.31 13.02 -6.53
CA GLN A 155 -28.56 12.42 -6.05
C GLN A 155 -28.54 12.27 -4.51
N GLU A 156 -27.41 11.86 -3.90
CA GLU A 156 -27.26 11.86 -2.43
C GLU A 156 -27.44 13.26 -1.82
N GLN A 157 -26.93 14.31 -2.49
CA GLN A 157 -27.10 15.70 -2.06
C GLN A 157 -28.56 16.17 -2.15
N LEU A 158 -29.27 15.82 -3.23
CA LEU A 158 -30.66 16.22 -3.44
C LEU A 158 -31.60 15.54 -2.44
N GLU A 159 -31.39 14.26 -2.14
CA GLU A 159 -32.12 13.53 -1.08
C GLU A 159 -31.95 14.20 0.29
N GLU A 160 -30.73 14.61 0.65
CA GLU A 160 -30.50 15.32 1.91
C GLU A 160 -31.13 16.73 1.91
N LYS A 161 -31.13 17.42 0.76
CA LYS A 161 -31.81 18.72 0.59
C LYS A 161 -33.33 18.59 0.71
N GLU A 162 -33.91 17.50 0.22
CA GLU A 162 -35.33 17.18 0.40
C GLU A 162 -35.67 16.94 1.87
N VAL A 163 -34.82 16.22 2.62
CA VAL A 163 -35.02 16.07 4.07
C VAL A 163 -34.91 17.42 4.80
N GLU A 164 -34.00 18.31 4.40
CA GLU A 164 -33.91 19.65 4.98
C GLU A 164 -35.16 20.51 4.66
N ALA A 165 -35.68 20.43 3.44
CA ALA A 165 -36.93 21.08 3.05
C ALA A 165 -38.12 20.62 3.91
N ASN A 166 -38.22 19.30 4.14
CA ASN A 166 -39.24 18.71 5.02
C ASN A 166 -39.06 19.06 6.50
N ILE A 167 -37.82 19.25 6.98
CA ILE A 167 -37.54 19.72 8.36
C ILE A 167 -37.99 21.16 8.56
N GLN A 168 -37.81 22.02 7.55
CA GLN A 168 -38.14 23.45 7.61
C GLN A 168 -39.59 23.77 7.18
N GLY A 169 -40.27 22.86 6.48
CA GLY A 169 -41.65 23.04 6.02
C GLY A 169 -41.80 23.91 4.77
N VAL A 170 -40.78 23.94 3.91
CA VAL A 170 -40.70 24.79 2.70
C VAL A 170 -40.39 23.94 1.45
N SER A 171 -40.46 24.51 0.24
CA SER A 171 -40.04 23.75 -0.96
C SER A 171 -38.52 23.62 -1.07
N MET A 172 -38.04 22.59 -1.77
CA MET A 172 -36.60 22.39 -2.06
C MET A 172 -35.94 23.57 -2.79
N ASN A 173 -36.71 24.41 -3.48
CA ASN A 173 -36.22 25.59 -4.20
C ASN A 173 -36.01 26.80 -3.28
N GLU A 174 -36.64 26.81 -2.09
CA GLU A 174 -36.48 27.87 -1.08
C GLU A 174 -35.31 27.61 -0.13
N ILE A 175 -34.97 26.33 0.11
CA ILE A 175 -33.77 25.96 0.87
C ILE A 175 -32.52 26.50 0.19
N LYS A 176 -31.78 27.34 0.93
CA LYS A 176 -30.42 27.78 0.63
C LYS A 176 -29.48 27.08 1.59
N VAL A 177 -28.45 26.42 1.09
CA VAL A 177 -27.48 25.71 1.95
C VAL A 177 -26.41 26.68 2.43
N GLU A 178 -26.05 26.62 3.72
CA GLU A 178 -24.98 27.44 4.29
C GLU A 178 -23.62 26.90 3.82
N GLN A 179 -22.90 27.66 2.99
CA GLN A 179 -21.53 27.29 2.61
C GLN A 179 -20.61 27.49 3.82
N ALA A 180 -19.85 26.45 4.18
CA ALA A 180 -18.90 26.50 5.29
C ALA A 180 -17.61 27.23 4.89
N GLU A 181 -17.05 28.00 5.82
CA GLU A 181 -15.68 28.53 5.72
C GLU A 181 -14.69 27.37 5.95
N PHE A 182 -13.79 27.11 5.00
CA PHE A 182 -12.68 26.17 5.14
C PHE A 182 -11.46 26.66 4.36
N ASP A 183 -10.26 26.40 4.90
CA ASP A 183 -8.99 26.66 4.20
C ASP A 183 -8.71 25.52 3.19
N LEU A 184 -8.13 25.85 2.02
CA LEU A 184 -7.89 24.88 0.95
C LEU A 184 -6.85 23.79 1.32
N ASP A 185 -6.01 24.05 2.33
CA ASP A 185 -5.07 23.08 2.90
C ASP A 185 -5.60 22.35 4.16
N ASP A 186 -6.87 22.53 4.53
CA ASP A 186 -7.55 21.71 5.54
C ASP A 186 -8.39 20.57 4.91
N ARG A 187 -8.62 19.52 5.68
CA ARG A 187 -9.41 18.33 5.31
C ARG A 187 -10.62 18.20 6.21
N VAL A 188 -11.82 18.31 5.64
CA VAL A 188 -13.07 18.09 6.37
C VAL A 188 -13.36 16.59 6.46
N TYR A 189 -13.51 16.10 7.69
CA TYR A 189 -13.72 14.68 7.99
C TYR A 189 -14.99 14.49 8.82
N CYS A 190 -15.75 13.44 8.55
CA CYS A 190 -16.87 13.07 9.40
C CYS A 190 -16.37 12.63 10.78
N ASP A 191 -16.78 13.31 11.84
CA ASP A 191 -16.25 13.08 13.18
C ASP A 191 -16.53 11.67 13.70
N ARG A 192 -17.69 11.10 13.35
CA ARG A 192 -18.07 9.75 13.78
C ARG A 192 -17.26 8.66 13.07
N CYS A 193 -17.11 8.74 11.74
CA CYS A 193 -16.68 7.61 10.92
C CYS A 193 -15.34 7.80 10.19
N LYS A 194 -14.77 9.01 10.21
CA LYS A 194 -13.46 9.39 9.62
C LYS A 194 -13.33 9.18 8.09
N THR A 195 -14.44 9.08 7.37
CA THR A 195 -14.47 9.31 5.91
C THR A 195 -14.34 10.81 5.59
N SER A 196 -13.79 11.15 4.43
CA SER A 196 -13.71 12.55 3.99
C SER A 196 -15.09 13.09 3.61
N ILE A 197 -15.32 14.38 3.85
CA ILE A 197 -16.52 15.10 3.41
C ILE A 197 -16.15 15.84 2.12
N VAL A 198 -16.82 15.48 1.02
CA VAL A 198 -16.60 16.12 -0.29
C VAL A 198 -17.37 17.43 -0.43
N ASP A 199 -18.60 17.51 0.09
CA ASP A 199 -19.44 18.70 -0.05
C ASP A 199 -20.54 18.79 1.01
N PHE A 200 -21.73 18.22 0.75
CA PHE A 200 -22.87 18.28 1.68
C PHE A 200 -22.59 17.46 2.94
N HIS A 201 -22.81 18.06 4.09
CA HIS A 201 -22.65 17.47 5.42
C HIS A 201 -23.56 18.17 6.43
N ARG A 202 -23.72 17.57 7.61
CA ARG A 202 -24.41 18.21 8.73
C ARG A 202 -23.44 18.64 9.83
N SER A 203 -23.50 19.90 10.23
CA SER A 203 -22.52 20.53 11.12
C SER A 203 -23.17 21.13 12.37
N CYS A 204 -22.51 21.02 13.53
CA CYS A 204 -22.99 21.62 14.77
C CYS A 204 -22.48 23.05 14.96
N LYS A 205 -23.35 24.07 14.82
CA LYS A 205 -23.02 25.48 15.09
C LYS A 205 -22.43 25.77 16.49
N ARG A 206 -22.57 24.87 17.46
CA ARG A 206 -22.03 25.03 18.83
C ARG A 206 -20.64 24.44 19.05
N CYS A 207 -20.29 23.34 18.37
CA CYS A 207 -19.07 22.58 18.66
C CYS A 207 -18.31 22.07 17.43
N PHE A 208 -18.78 22.38 16.21
CA PHE A 208 -18.15 22.00 14.94
C PHE A 208 -17.97 20.48 14.80
N TYR A 209 -18.99 19.74 15.25
CA TYR A 209 -19.10 18.30 15.02
C TYR A 209 -19.72 18.07 13.65
N ASP A 210 -18.97 17.46 12.74
CA ASP A 210 -19.37 17.30 11.33
C ASP A 210 -19.72 15.86 10.99
N LEU A 211 -20.83 15.66 10.27
CA LEU A 211 -21.43 14.36 9.98
C LEU A 211 -21.70 14.21 8.47
N CYS A 212 -21.12 13.18 7.85
CA CYS A 212 -21.35 12.89 6.43
C CYS A 212 -22.75 12.30 6.18
N LEU A 213 -23.24 12.43 4.94
CA LEU A 213 -24.59 12.01 4.54
C LEU A 213 -24.86 10.52 4.82
N ASN A 214 -23.87 9.65 4.59
CA ASN A 214 -23.99 8.20 4.84
C ASN A 214 -24.31 7.93 6.32
N CYS A 215 -23.67 8.65 7.24
CA CYS A 215 -23.97 8.55 8.67
C CYS A 215 -25.28 9.25 9.09
N CYS A 216 -25.71 10.31 8.38
CA CYS A 216 -27.05 10.87 8.54
C CYS A 216 -28.15 9.88 8.12
N LYS A 217 -27.96 9.19 6.98
CA LYS A 217 -28.86 8.14 6.47
C LYS A 217 -28.91 6.94 7.42
N GLU A 218 -27.77 6.45 7.92
CA GLU A 218 -27.69 5.40 8.95
C GLU A 218 -28.47 5.78 10.23
N LEU A 219 -28.24 6.97 10.79
CA LEU A 219 -28.88 7.42 12.03
C LEU A 219 -30.41 7.54 11.91
N ARG A 220 -30.93 7.88 10.72
CA ARG A 220 -32.39 7.93 10.44
C ARG A 220 -33.02 6.55 10.29
N LYS A 221 -32.27 5.55 9.82
CA LYS A 221 -32.69 4.14 9.81
C LYS A 221 -32.63 3.48 11.19
N GLY A 222 -31.98 4.11 12.16
CA GLY A 222 -31.67 3.51 13.46
C GLY A 222 -30.45 2.60 13.47
N GLU A 223 -29.63 2.62 12.40
CA GLU A 223 -28.31 1.97 12.38
C GLU A 223 -27.29 2.76 13.22
N ILE A 224 -26.27 2.08 13.76
CA ILE A 224 -25.13 2.74 14.42
C ILE A 224 -24.27 3.41 13.33
N PRO A 225 -24.15 4.76 13.32
CA PRO A 225 -23.51 5.43 12.18
C PRO A 225 -22.01 5.17 12.15
N GLY A 226 -21.47 4.84 10.97
CA GLY A 226 -20.05 4.56 10.79
C GLY A 226 -19.59 3.21 11.36
N GLY A 227 -20.50 2.26 11.53
CA GLY A 227 -20.22 0.92 12.05
C GLY A 227 -20.14 0.83 13.57
N GLU A 228 -20.16 -0.41 14.06
CA GLU A 228 -20.09 -0.73 15.48
C GLU A 228 -18.67 -0.49 16.04
N GLU A 229 -18.59 0.05 17.25
CA GLU A 229 -17.36 -0.02 18.03
C GLU A 229 -17.31 -1.35 18.77
N VAL A 230 -16.15 -2.00 18.72
CA VAL A 230 -15.90 -3.30 19.34
C VAL A 230 -14.56 -3.25 20.08
N GLU A 231 -14.43 -4.04 21.15
CA GLU A 231 -13.17 -4.08 21.89
C GLU A 231 -12.04 -4.73 21.06
N TYR A 232 -10.88 -4.08 21.05
CA TYR A 232 -9.63 -4.63 20.55
C TYR A 232 -8.90 -5.36 21.68
N VAL A 233 -8.93 -6.69 21.62
CA VAL A 233 -8.10 -7.55 22.47
C VAL A 233 -6.80 -7.83 21.70
N PRO A 234 -5.64 -7.35 22.17
CA PRO A 234 -4.37 -7.62 21.52
C PRO A 234 -4.04 -9.13 21.56
N PRO A 235 -3.45 -9.72 20.51
CA PRO A 235 -2.99 -11.10 20.55
C PRO A 235 -1.85 -11.28 21.57
N GLU A 236 -1.90 -12.32 22.40
CA GLU A 236 -0.89 -12.55 23.44
C GLU A 236 0.39 -13.23 22.89
N PRO A 237 1.60 -12.87 23.38
CA PRO A 237 2.83 -13.51 22.94
C PRO A 237 3.01 -14.92 23.55
N LYS A 238 2.74 -15.98 22.79
CA LYS A 238 2.98 -17.39 23.19
C LYS A 238 4.46 -17.82 23.23
N GLY A 239 5.40 -16.90 22.98
CA GLY A 239 6.84 -17.13 23.01
C GLY A 239 7.41 -17.80 21.74
N ARG A 240 8.71 -17.57 21.47
CA ARG A 240 9.36 -17.97 20.20
C ARG A 240 9.42 -19.47 19.92
N SER A 241 9.23 -20.35 20.91
CA SER A 241 9.16 -21.80 20.71
C SER A 241 7.86 -22.22 20.01
N TYR A 242 6.75 -21.58 20.39
CA TYR A 242 5.42 -21.87 19.85
C TYR A 242 5.35 -21.67 18.32
N SER A 243 5.99 -20.62 17.80
CA SER A 243 6.08 -20.33 16.35
C SER A 243 6.60 -21.50 15.50
N PHE A 244 7.44 -22.37 16.07
CA PHE A 244 8.06 -23.53 15.41
C PHE A 244 7.44 -24.88 15.85
N GLY A 245 6.13 -24.92 16.12
CA GLY A 245 5.41 -26.16 16.45
C GLY A 245 5.60 -26.68 17.88
N LYS A 246 6.53 -26.11 18.66
CA LYS A 246 6.85 -26.60 20.00
C LYS A 246 5.84 -26.11 21.02
N ILE A 247 4.73 -26.84 21.11
CA ILE A 247 3.78 -26.73 22.21
C ILE A 247 4.52 -27.00 23.52
N HIS A 248 4.59 -25.99 24.38
CA HIS A 248 4.89 -26.22 25.78
C HIS A 248 3.67 -26.91 26.40
N LEU A 249 3.78 -28.22 26.63
CA LEU A 249 2.94 -28.90 27.62
C LEU A 249 3.23 -28.27 28.97
N LEU A 250 2.41 -27.28 29.36
CA LEU A 250 2.41 -26.73 30.71
C LEU A 250 2.07 -27.89 31.66
N LYS A 251 3.09 -28.35 32.41
CA LYS A 251 2.92 -29.33 33.50
C LYS A 251 2.33 -28.70 34.77
N ASP A 252 1.54 -27.64 34.61
CA ASP A 252 0.76 -27.01 35.67
C ASP A 252 -0.62 -27.68 35.81
N ALA A 253 -0.59 -29.01 35.85
CA ALA A 253 -1.76 -29.86 36.08
C ALA A 253 -2.21 -29.86 37.55
N ASP A 254 -2.05 -28.74 38.27
CA ASP A 254 -2.56 -28.58 39.64
C ASP A 254 -2.83 -27.12 40.05
N ARG A 255 -3.58 -26.34 39.23
CA ARG A 255 -4.25 -25.11 39.72
C ARG A 255 -5.46 -24.58 38.94
N SER A 256 -6.33 -25.46 38.41
CA SER A 256 -7.76 -25.14 38.29
C SER A 256 -8.64 -26.39 38.13
N LYS A 257 -9.11 -26.94 39.25
CA LYS A 257 -10.37 -27.68 39.28
C LYS A 257 -11.48 -26.70 39.69
N ASN A 258 -12.03 -25.98 38.72
CA ASN A 258 -13.43 -25.52 38.69
C ASN A 258 -13.69 -24.61 37.46
N SER A 259 -14.04 -25.22 36.34
CA SER A 259 -15.32 -24.95 35.66
C SER A 259 -15.43 -25.83 34.42
N SER A 260 -16.29 -26.85 34.48
CA SER A 260 -16.72 -27.60 33.31
C SER A 260 -17.99 -26.95 32.75
N ASN A 261 -17.86 -26.12 31.72
CA ASN A 261 -18.94 -25.82 30.78
C ASN A 261 -18.32 -25.51 29.41
N GLY A 262 -18.47 -26.45 28.48
CA GLY A 262 -18.18 -26.22 27.07
C GLY A 262 -19.45 -25.79 26.38
N GLU A 263 -19.65 -24.49 26.22
CA GLU A 263 -20.78 -23.96 25.45
C GLU A 263 -20.37 -23.74 23.99
N SER A 264 -21.21 -24.23 23.07
CA SER A 264 -21.10 -23.91 21.65
C SER A 264 -21.64 -22.51 21.43
N TYR A 265 -20.78 -21.58 20.99
CA TYR A 265 -21.18 -20.21 20.67
C TYR A 265 -21.97 -20.13 19.36
N ASN A 266 -23.22 -20.61 19.40
CA ASN A 266 -24.26 -20.13 18.49
C ASN A 266 -24.45 -18.61 18.71
N GLY A 267 -24.73 -17.88 17.63
CA GLY A 267 -24.91 -16.43 17.70
C GLY A 267 -26.14 -16.04 18.53
N MET A 268 -25.90 -15.26 19.58
CA MET A 268 -26.91 -14.53 20.36
C MET A 268 -26.41 -13.09 20.56
N PRO A 269 -27.30 -12.07 20.57
CA PRO A 269 -26.88 -10.67 20.63
C PRO A 269 -26.30 -10.33 22.00
N ALA A 270 -25.39 -9.34 22.02
CA ALA A 270 -24.80 -8.85 23.26
C ALA A 270 -25.89 -8.32 24.22
N VAL A 271 -25.96 -8.90 25.42
CA VAL A 271 -26.84 -8.43 26.49
C VAL A 271 -26.48 -6.96 26.78
N GLY A 272 -27.50 -6.10 26.74
CA GLY A 272 -27.31 -4.66 26.62
C GLY A 272 -26.52 -4.04 27.76
N ASN A 273 -25.33 -3.53 27.46
CA ASN A 273 -24.58 -2.67 28.37
C ASN A 273 -25.22 -1.27 28.34
N SER A 274 -26.13 -0.99 29.29
CA SER A 274 -27.19 0.03 29.21
C SER A 274 -26.75 1.49 29.05
N ASN A 275 -25.46 1.80 29.13
CA ASN A 275 -24.89 3.14 29.00
C ASN A 275 -24.08 3.36 27.72
N ASN A 276 -24.29 2.55 26.68
CA ASN A 276 -23.64 2.74 25.39
C ASN A 276 -24.23 3.98 24.65
N GLY A 277 -23.62 5.15 24.83
CA GLY A 277 -24.15 6.46 24.38
C GLY A 277 -24.44 6.57 22.89
N LEU A 278 -23.86 5.71 22.05
CA LEU A 278 -24.19 5.56 20.63
C LEU A 278 -25.62 5.04 20.41
N LEU A 279 -26.13 4.13 21.25
CA LEU A 279 -27.49 3.57 21.15
C LEU A 279 -28.57 4.57 21.57
N LEU A 280 -28.19 5.60 22.35
CA LEU A 280 -29.07 6.69 22.77
C LEU A 280 -29.10 7.85 21.75
N TRP A 281 -28.11 7.94 20.87
CA TRP A 281 -28.11 8.92 19.79
C TRP A 281 -29.00 8.45 18.64
N LYS A 282 -30.07 9.22 18.35
CA LYS A 282 -31.06 8.92 17.30
C LYS A 282 -31.52 10.20 16.61
N ALA A 283 -31.95 10.10 15.36
CA ALA A 283 -32.68 11.17 14.70
C ALA A 283 -34.07 11.36 15.33
N LYS A 284 -34.65 12.56 15.19
CA LYS A 284 -36.04 12.84 15.56
C LYS A 284 -37.00 12.30 14.49
N SER A 285 -38.28 12.16 14.84
CA SER A 285 -39.35 11.70 13.93
C SER A 285 -39.53 12.55 12.68
N ASN A 286 -39.15 13.84 12.70
CA ASN A 286 -39.13 14.72 11.53
C ASN A 286 -37.82 14.64 10.70
N GLY A 287 -36.96 13.64 10.93
CA GLY A 287 -35.69 13.46 10.23
C GLY A 287 -34.55 14.39 10.68
N SER A 288 -34.80 15.36 11.57
CA SER A 288 -33.76 16.26 12.10
C SER A 288 -32.84 15.54 13.07
N ILE A 289 -31.54 15.84 13.00
CA ILE A 289 -30.49 15.14 13.75
C ILE A 289 -29.99 16.03 14.90
N PRO A 290 -30.08 15.60 16.18
CA PRO A 290 -29.39 16.27 17.27
C PRO A 290 -27.89 16.00 17.20
N CYS A 291 -27.09 16.98 17.60
CA CYS A 291 -25.65 16.78 17.82
C CYS A 291 -25.43 15.71 18.91
N PRO A 292 -24.49 14.77 18.72
CA PRO A 292 -24.35 13.61 19.59
C PRO A 292 -24.06 13.96 21.07
N PRO A 293 -24.26 13.00 21.99
CA PRO A 293 -23.83 13.12 23.39
C PRO A 293 -22.32 13.43 23.51
N LYS A 294 -21.90 13.96 24.67
CA LYS A 294 -20.49 14.33 24.94
C LYS A 294 -19.56 13.13 24.90
N GLU A 295 -20.10 11.98 25.26
CA GLU A 295 -19.50 10.65 25.30
C GLU A 295 -19.08 10.19 23.89
N VAL A 296 -19.69 10.77 22.85
CA VAL A 296 -19.37 10.56 21.42
C VAL A 296 -18.76 11.83 20.79
N GLY A 297 -18.29 12.78 21.61
CA GLY A 297 -17.63 14.03 21.19
C GLY A 297 -18.52 15.23 20.88
N GLY A 298 -19.85 15.08 20.92
CA GLY A 298 -20.78 16.17 20.59
C GLY A 298 -21.21 17.04 21.78
N CYS A 299 -22.23 17.87 21.57
CA CYS A 299 -22.78 18.78 22.59
C CYS A 299 -24.15 18.37 23.17
N GLY A 300 -24.76 17.30 22.65
CA GLY A 300 -26.01 16.70 23.14
C GLY A 300 -27.25 17.59 23.13
N SER A 301 -27.25 18.74 22.45
CA SER A 301 -28.26 19.79 22.66
C SER A 301 -28.64 20.63 21.43
N THR A 302 -27.68 20.98 20.57
CA THR A 302 -27.96 21.70 19.31
C THR A 302 -28.34 20.71 18.21
N LEU A 303 -29.15 21.10 17.22
CA LEU A 303 -29.34 20.32 15.98
C LEU A 303 -28.10 20.43 15.08
N LEU A 304 -27.96 19.51 14.12
CA LEU A 304 -26.95 19.59 13.07
C LEU A 304 -27.57 20.18 11.78
N ASP A 305 -27.09 21.35 11.39
CA ASP A 305 -27.58 22.09 10.22
C ASP A 305 -26.93 21.56 8.94
N LEU A 306 -27.68 21.56 7.82
CA LEU A 306 -27.12 21.19 6.51
C LEU A 306 -26.18 22.29 5.99
N LYS A 307 -24.96 21.91 5.62
CA LYS A 307 -23.93 22.76 5.03
C LYS A 307 -23.34 22.15 3.76
N CYS A 308 -22.72 22.98 2.93
CA CYS A 308 -21.92 22.58 1.77
C CYS A 308 -20.50 23.16 1.86
N LEU A 309 -19.56 22.61 1.09
CA LEU A 309 -18.20 23.15 0.92
C LEU A 309 -18.08 23.90 -0.40
N PHE A 310 -18.69 23.38 -1.47
CA PHE A 310 -18.73 24.03 -2.77
C PHE A 310 -19.94 24.98 -2.89
N PRO A 311 -19.92 25.96 -3.81
CA PRO A 311 -21.09 26.79 -4.09
C PRO A 311 -22.26 25.94 -4.57
N GLU A 312 -23.46 26.13 -4.01
CA GLU A 312 -24.62 25.23 -4.14
C GLU A 312 -24.97 24.82 -5.59
N LYS A 313 -24.77 25.73 -6.56
CA LYS A 313 -25.10 25.49 -7.98
C LYS A 313 -23.99 24.75 -8.76
N MET A 314 -22.80 24.55 -8.19
CA MET A 314 -21.63 24.05 -8.91
C MET A 314 -21.86 22.66 -9.51
N PHE A 315 -22.44 21.71 -8.77
CA PHE A 315 -22.68 20.35 -9.25
C PHE A 315 -23.71 20.30 -10.38
N ALA A 316 -24.81 21.06 -10.29
CA ALA A 316 -25.82 21.12 -11.34
C ALA A 316 -25.28 21.76 -12.64
N GLU A 317 -24.47 22.81 -12.51
CA GLU A 317 -23.81 23.48 -13.64
C GLU A 317 -22.73 22.57 -14.28
N LEU A 318 -21.97 21.84 -13.46
CA LEU A 318 -20.97 20.87 -13.93
C LEU A 318 -21.63 19.68 -14.64
N GLU A 319 -22.78 19.20 -14.17
CA GLU A 319 -23.56 18.17 -14.87
C GLU A 319 -24.10 18.66 -16.21
N TYR A 320 -24.70 19.85 -16.24
CA TYR A 320 -25.24 20.43 -17.47
C TYR A 320 -24.14 20.59 -18.56
N ARG A 321 -22.97 21.11 -18.17
CA ARG A 321 -21.82 21.23 -19.09
C ARG A 321 -21.19 19.87 -19.41
N ALA A 322 -21.18 18.96 -18.45
CA ALA A 322 -21.15 17.50 -18.57
C ALA A 322 -21.82 16.95 -19.84
N ASP A 323 -23.15 17.04 -19.80
CA ASP A 323 -24.07 16.60 -20.83
C ASP A 323 -23.85 17.34 -22.16
N LYS A 324 -23.67 18.66 -22.13
CA LYS A 324 -23.41 19.50 -23.31
C LYS A 324 -22.14 19.04 -24.05
N VAL A 325 -21.07 18.74 -23.31
CA VAL A 325 -19.81 18.21 -23.84
C VAL A 325 -20.02 16.84 -24.49
N LEU A 326 -20.67 15.89 -23.82
CA LEU A 326 -20.90 14.54 -24.37
C LEU A 326 -21.88 14.54 -25.56
N ARG A 327 -22.85 15.45 -25.59
CA ARG A 327 -23.80 15.62 -26.71
C ARG A 327 -23.19 16.36 -27.91
N SER A 328 -21.96 16.87 -27.79
CA SER A 328 -21.27 17.54 -28.90
C SER A 328 -20.83 16.56 -29.99
N GLY A 329 -20.92 16.99 -31.25
CA GLY A 329 -20.40 16.22 -32.39
C GLY A 329 -18.88 16.00 -32.36
N THR A 330 -18.18 16.62 -31.41
CA THR A 330 -16.75 16.42 -31.14
C THR A 330 -16.48 15.08 -30.43
N LEU A 331 -17.37 14.62 -29.54
CA LEU A 331 -17.25 13.29 -28.92
C LEU A 331 -17.26 12.19 -29.97
N ALA A 332 -18.20 12.24 -30.92
CA ALA A 332 -18.28 11.26 -32.00
C ALA A 332 -16.97 11.21 -32.82
N LYS A 333 -16.42 12.37 -33.20
CA LYS A 333 -15.13 12.47 -33.90
C LYS A 333 -13.95 11.94 -33.09
N ALA A 334 -13.98 12.07 -31.77
CA ALA A 334 -12.94 11.55 -30.87
C ALA A 334 -13.05 10.04 -30.59
N MET A 335 -14.26 9.46 -30.70
CA MET A 335 -14.55 8.05 -30.39
C MET A 335 -14.59 7.11 -31.61
N VAL A 336 -14.76 7.64 -32.83
CA VAL A 336 -14.98 6.87 -34.08
C VAL A 336 -13.92 5.80 -34.42
N SER A 337 -12.73 5.84 -33.79
CA SER A 337 -11.66 4.87 -34.01
C SER A 337 -11.67 3.65 -33.06
N ARG A 338 -12.59 3.55 -32.09
CA ARG A 338 -12.61 2.40 -31.15
C ARG A 338 -13.21 1.15 -31.81
N SER A 339 -12.39 0.10 -31.93
CA SER A 339 -12.89 -1.27 -32.08
C SER A 339 -13.34 -1.78 -30.70
N ASP A 340 -14.59 -2.21 -30.56
CA ASP A 340 -15.08 -2.86 -29.32
C ASP A 340 -14.41 -4.22 -29.06
N ARG A 341 -13.68 -4.77 -30.04
CA ARG A 341 -12.95 -6.03 -29.91
C ARG A 341 -11.51 -5.77 -29.48
N CYS A 342 -11.14 -6.36 -28.34
CA CYS A 342 -9.77 -6.37 -27.80
C CYS A 342 -8.77 -7.05 -28.78
N PRO A 343 -7.64 -6.39 -29.12
CA PRO A 343 -6.59 -6.95 -29.99
C PRO A 343 -6.04 -8.32 -29.60
N CYS A 344 -6.04 -8.69 -28.32
CA CYS A 344 -5.55 -10.00 -27.84
C CYS A 344 -6.33 -11.20 -28.43
N PHE A 345 -7.55 -10.99 -28.95
CA PHE A 345 -8.43 -12.05 -29.45
C PHE A 345 -8.60 -12.01 -30.97
N ASN A 346 -8.87 -13.17 -31.57
CA ASN A 346 -9.21 -13.31 -32.98
C ASN A 346 -10.73 -13.18 -33.21
N GLN A 347 -11.18 -13.32 -34.47
CA GLN A 347 -12.60 -13.15 -34.80
C GLN A 347 -13.53 -14.20 -34.16
N SER A 348 -13.02 -15.37 -33.78
CA SER A 348 -13.74 -16.46 -33.11
C SER A 348 -13.55 -16.47 -31.59
N GLY A 349 -13.01 -15.39 -31.00
CA GLY A 349 -12.88 -15.21 -29.55
C GLY A 349 -11.75 -16.01 -28.90
N LYS A 350 -10.91 -16.72 -29.68
CA LYS A 350 -9.70 -17.36 -29.16
C LYS A 350 -8.55 -16.35 -29.06
N ILE A 351 -7.67 -16.54 -28.09
CA ILE A 351 -6.44 -15.74 -27.93
C ILE A 351 -5.57 -15.88 -29.21
N ARG A 352 -4.94 -14.78 -29.62
CA ARG A 352 -3.89 -14.80 -30.66
C ARG A 352 -2.60 -15.32 -30.04
N THR A 353 -2.36 -16.62 -30.13
CA THR A 353 -1.15 -17.30 -29.61
C THR A 353 0.17 -16.78 -30.21
N GLU A 354 0.12 -16.12 -31.36
CA GLU A 354 1.26 -15.42 -31.98
C GLU A 354 1.60 -14.08 -31.28
N SER A 355 0.68 -13.53 -30.49
CA SER A 355 0.88 -12.24 -29.83
C SER A 355 1.72 -12.40 -28.56
N LYS A 356 2.96 -11.90 -28.58
CA LYS A 356 3.87 -11.85 -27.42
C LYS A 356 3.39 -10.95 -26.27
N SER A 357 2.18 -10.39 -26.39
CA SER A 357 1.60 -9.38 -25.50
C SER A 357 0.63 -9.95 -24.46
N VAL A 358 0.65 -11.25 -24.18
CA VAL A 358 -0.25 -11.91 -23.22
C VAL A 358 0.49 -12.95 -22.36
N ARG A 359 -0.01 -13.18 -21.14
CA ARG A 359 0.48 -14.19 -20.19
C ARG A 359 -0.70 -14.96 -19.61
N GLU A 360 -0.71 -16.29 -19.74
CA GLU A 360 -1.66 -17.11 -18.98
C GLU A 360 -1.34 -17.00 -17.48
N ALA A 361 -2.37 -16.78 -16.66
CA ALA A 361 -2.23 -16.64 -15.21
C ALA A 361 -3.34 -17.35 -14.42
N ALA A 362 -4.35 -17.91 -15.08
CA ALA A 362 -5.41 -18.70 -14.44
C ALA A 362 -6.02 -19.68 -15.45
N SER A 363 -6.63 -20.77 -14.98
CA SER A 363 -7.22 -21.80 -15.84
C SER A 363 -8.68 -22.04 -15.50
N ARG A 364 -9.50 -20.98 -15.63
CA ARG A 364 -10.96 -20.98 -15.41
C ARG A 364 -11.69 -21.48 -16.65
N LYS A 365 -12.64 -22.41 -16.49
CA LYS A 365 -13.32 -23.08 -17.60
C LYS A 365 -14.21 -22.13 -18.40
N GLY A 366 -13.91 -21.95 -19.69
CA GLY A 366 -14.70 -21.12 -20.60
C GLY A 366 -14.49 -19.60 -20.48
N SER A 367 -13.50 -19.16 -19.71
CA SER A 367 -13.22 -17.73 -19.52
C SER A 367 -12.16 -17.20 -20.47
N SER A 368 -12.32 -15.94 -20.91
CA SER A 368 -11.28 -15.17 -21.60
C SER A 368 -10.36 -14.40 -20.64
N ASP A 369 -10.76 -14.23 -19.37
CA ASP A 369 -9.97 -13.53 -18.34
C ASP A 369 -8.74 -14.32 -17.84
N ASN A 370 -8.51 -15.53 -18.34
CA ASN A 370 -7.36 -16.38 -18.01
C ASN A 370 -6.00 -15.77 -18.41
N PHE A 371 -6.00 -14.83 -19.35
CA PHE A 371 -4.80 -14.26 -19.97
C PHE A 371 -4.70 -12.75 -19.67
N LEU A 372 -3.63 -12.35 -18.97
CA LEU A 372 -3.33 -10.95 -18.69
C LEU A 372 -2.66 -10.28 -19.89
N TYR A 373 -2.92 -8.99 -20.11
CA TYR A 373 -2.19 -8.17 -21.08
C TYR A 373 -0.78 -7.85 -20.57
N CYS A 374 0.22 -8.10 -21.41
CA CYS A 374 1.64 -7.99 -21.06
C CYS A 374 2.46 -7.29 -22.16
N PRO A 375 2.35 -5.96 -22.33
CA PRO A 375 3.14 -5.21 -23.30
C PRO A 375 4.61 -5.04 -22.85
N VAL A 376 5.49 -4.78 -23.82
CA VAL A 376 6.90 -4.43 -23.57
C VAL A 376 7.03 -2.91 -23.48
N ALA A 377 7.66 -2.36 -22.43
CA ALA A 377 7.68 -0.92 -22.14
C ALA A 377 8.15 -0.02 -23.30
N ILE A 378 9.19 -0.46 -24.03
CA ILE A 378 9.76 0.29 -25.18
C ILE A 378 8.78 0.33 -26.37
N GLY A 379 7.87 -0.66 -26.46
CA GLY A 379 6.93 -0.80 -27.58
C GLY A 379 5.67 0.06 -27.48
N ILE A 380 5.29 0.53 -26.28
CA ILE A 380 3.98 1.15 -26.01
C ILE A 380 3.75 2.39 -26.89
N GLN A 381 2.73 2.33 -27.75
CA GLN A 381 2.25 3.46 -28.56
C GLN A 381 0.94 4.05 -28.02
N ASP A 382 0.41 5.08 -28.69
CA ASP A 382 -0.88 5.69 -28.33
C ASP A 382 -2.07 4.71 -28.38
N ASP A 383 -2.05 3.75 -29.32
CA ASP A 383 -3.10 2.74 -29.44
C ASP A 383 -3.06 1.71 -28.29
N ASP A 384 -1.88 1.46 -27.69
CA ASP A 384 -1.76 0.62 -26.49
C ASP A 384 -2.43 1.28 -25.27
N ILE A 385 -2.61 2.60 -25.24
CA ILE A 385 -3.41 3.27 -24.19
C ILE A 385 -4.89 2.84 -24.31
N VAL A 386 -5.41 2.76 -25.53
CA VAL A 386 -6.79 2.31 -25.79
C VAL A 386 -6.94 0.81 -25.50
N HIS A 387 -5.90 0.02 -25.75
CA HIS A 387 -5.86 -1.40 -25.41
C HIS A 387 -5.81 -1.62 -23.89
N PHE A 388 -4.95 -0.90 -23.17
CA PHE A 388 -4.87 -0.88 -21.70
C PHE A 388 -6.25 -0.59 -21.10
N GLN A 389 -6.96 0.45 -21.59
CA GLN A 389 -8.32 0.79 -21.15
C GLN A 389 -9.32 -0.37 -21.23
N MET A 390 -9.23 -1.23 -22.26
CA MET A 390 -10.15 -2.37 -22.42
C MET A 390 -10.00 -3.44 -21.34
N HIS A 391 -8.79 -3.60 -20.79
CA HIS A 391 -8.51 -4.48 -19.66
C HIS A 391 -8.80 -3.76 -18.33
N TRP A 392 -8.34 -2.51 -18.22
CA TRP A 392 -8.44 -1.70 -17.01
C TRP A 392 -9.88 -1.46 -16.55
N ALA A 393 -10.78 -1.13 -17.49
CA ALA A 393 -12.20 -0.88 -17.21
C ALA A 393 -12.98 -2.11 -16.71
N LYS A 394 -12.40 -3.31 -16.77
CA LYS A 394 -12.99 -4.55 -16.22
C LYS A 394 -12.41 -4.94 -14.84
N GLY A 395 -11.32 -4.29 -14.42
CA GLY A 395 -10.49 -4.73 -13.29
C GLY A 395 -9.53 -5.89 -13.63
N GLU A 396 -9.12 -6.06 -14.90
CA GLU A 396 -8.09 -7.02 -15.29
C GLU A 396 -6.67 -6.43 -15.07
N PRO A 397 -5.76 -7.12 -14.36
CA PRO A 397 -4.36 -6.69 -14.19
C PRO A 397 -3.57 -6.64 -15.50
N VAL A 398 -2.50 -5.83 -15.49
CA VAL A 398 -1.57 -5.67 -16.63
C VAL A 398 -0.13 -5.82 -16.13
N VAL A 399 0.74 -6.52 -16.87
CA VAL A 399 2.15 -6.73 -16.48
C VAL A 399 3.08 -6.25 -17.59
N VAL A 400 3.63 -5.05 -17.44
CA VAL A 400 4.52 -4.45 -18.44
C VAL A 400 5.96 -4.94 -18.23
N SER A 401 6.60 -5.50 -19.26
CA SER A 401 8.00 -5.94 -19.18
C SER A 401 8.99 -4.79 -19.47
N ASP A 402 10.25 -5.00 -19.08
CA ASP A 402 11.40 -4.19 -19.51
C ASP A 402 11.37 -2.70 -19.10
N VAL A 403 10.60 -2.34 -18.08
CA VAL A 403 10.37 -0.94 -17.70
C VAL A 403 11.65 -0.23 -17.22
N LEU A 404 12.62 -0.99 -16.70
CA LEU A 404 13.95 -0.49 -16.32
C LEU A 404 14.79 -0.07 -17.53
N GLN A 405 14.49 -0.53 -18.74
CA GLN A 405 15.18 -0.10 -19.97
C GLN A 405 14.81 1.36 -20.36
N LEU A 406 13.75 1.94 -19.78
CA LEU A 406 13.38 3.36 -19.96
C LEU A 406 14.29 4.34 -19.18
N THR A 407 15.17 3.82 -18.30
CA THR A 407 15.84 4.61 -17.24
C THR A 407 17.31 4.91 -17.54
N SER A 408 18.04 5.53 -16.58
CA SER A 408 19.48 5.76 -16.74
C SER A 408 20.34 4.51 -16.44
N GLY A 409 19.77 3.48 -15.81
CA GLY A 409 20.50 2.32 -15.30
C GLY A 409 21.15 2.57 -13.94
N LEU A 410 20.56 3.41 -13.09
CA LEU A 410 20.98 3.64 -11.71
C LEU A 410 20.75 2.38 -10.88
N SER A 411 21.84 1.79 -10.43
CA SER A 411 21.84 0.55 -9.65
C SER A 411 20.95 0.63 -8.39
N TRP A 412 20.06 -0.36 -8.27
CA TRP A 412 19.18 -0.61 -7.11
C TRP A 412 19.77 -1.60 -6.10
N GLU A 413 21.02 -2.02 -6.30
CA GLU A 413 21.77 -2.93 -5.42
C GLU A 413 21.61 -2.60 -3.92
N PRO A 414 21.40 -3.60 -3.03
CA PRO A 414 21.33 -3.45 -1.57
C PRO A 414 22.38 -2.49 -0.98
N MET A 415 23.64 -2.68 -1.37
CA MET A 415 24.76 -1.89 -0.86
C MET A 415 24.88 -0.51 -1.53
N VAL A 416 24.18 -0.26 -2.64
CA VAL A 416 24.00 1.07 -3.25
C VAL A 416 22.87 1.83 -2.56
N MET A 417 21.71 1.20 -2.30
CA MET A 417 20.62 1.80 -1.52
C MET A 417 21.10 2.22 -0.12
N TRP A 418 21.78 1.32 0.60
CA TRP A 418 22.41 1.62 1.89
C TRP A 418 23.33 2.86 1.85
N ARG A 419 24.10 3.00 0.76
CA ARG A 419 25.03 4.15 0.56
C ARG A 419 24.31 5.45 0.26
N ALA A 420 23.16 5.42 -0.40
CA ALA A 420 22.33 6.60 -0.58
C ALA A 420 21.76 7.06 0.76
N LEU A 421 21.15 6.14 1.52
CA LEU A 421 20.27 6.40 2.67
C LEU A 421 20.93 6.80 3.99
N ARG A 422 22.18 6.35 4.21
CA ARG A 422 22.99 6.74 5.37
C ARG A 422 23.25 8.24 5.35
N GLU A 423 23.03 8.96 6.44
CA GLU A 423 23.04 10.43 6.42
C GLU A 423 24.45 11.07 6.38
N ARG A 424 24.51 12.36 6.72
CA ARG A 424 25.73 13.16 6.80
C ARG A 424 25.72 13.98 8.09
N SER A 425 25.64 13.28 9.23
CA SER A 425 25.69 13.88 10.57
C SER A 425 26.92 14.78 10.70
N LYS A 426 26.71 16.00 11.19
CA LYS A 426 27.77 17.01 11.32
C LYS A 426 28.62 16.75 12.56
N GLY A 427 29.55 15.81 12.46
CA GLY A 427 30.70 15.74 13.36
C GLY A 427 30.46 15.07 14.71
N LYS A 428 30.04 13.80 14.69
CA LYS A 428 30.30 12.81 15.74
C LYS A 428 30.39 11.42 15.09
N ALA A 429 31.14 10.50 15.70
CA ALA A 429 31.41 9.17 15.14
C ALA A 429 30.39 8.09 15.56
N GLU A 430 29.23 8.51 16.09
CA GLU A 430 28.14 7.66 16.58
C GLU A 430 27.22 7.15 15.43
N ASP A 431 27.55 7.51 14.18
CA ASP A 431 26.74 7.40 12.95
C ASP A 431 26.62 5.98 12.35
N GLU A 432 27.06 4.93 13.06
CA GLU A 432 27.10 3.54 12.57
C GLU A 432 25.93 2.67 13.08
N GLN A 433 25.22 3.11 14.12
CA GLN A 433 24.04 2.45 14.69
C GLN A 433 22.74 2.93 14.04
N PHE A 434 22.66 2.88 12.70
CA PHE A 434 21.40 3.10 11.99
C PHE A 434 20.53 1.84 12.07
N ALA A 435 19.89 1.66 13.22
CA ALA A 435 18.88 0.63 13.43
C ALA A 435 17.60 0.96 12.64
N VAL A 436 16.87 -0.08 12.23
CA VAL A 436 15.56 0.00 11.59
C VAL A 436 14.67 -1.11 12.15
N TRP A 437 13.37 -0.82 12.24
CA TRP A 437 12.36 -1.84 12.52
C TRP A 437 12.03 -2.55 11.21
N ALA A 438 12.40 -3.83 11.13
CA ALA A 438 11.93 -4.74 10.11
C ALA A 438 10.79 -5.59 10.69
N ILE A 439 9.98 -6.21 9.85
CA ILE A 439 8.99 -7.22 10.26
C ILE A 439 9.56 -8.60 9.93
N ASP A 440 9.50 -9.53 10.89
CA ASP A 440 9.77 -10.95 10.63
C ASP A 440 8.49 -11.60 10.09
N CYS A 441 8.54 -12.19 8.90
CA CYS A 441 7.34 -12.64 8.19
C CYS A 441 6.73 -13.92 8.80
N LEU A 442 7.46 -14.62 9.67
CA LEU A 442 7.01 -15.81 10.39
C LEU A 442 5.93 -15.48 11.42
N ASP A 443 6.18 -14.51 12.30
CA ASP A 443 5.32 -14.16 13.43
C ASP A 443 4.70 -12.75 13.31
N TRP A 444 5.03 -12.01 12.25
CA TRP A 444 4.56 -10.65 11.97
C TRP A 444 4.93 -9.62 13.05
N CYS A 445 5.93 -9.94 13.87
CA CYS A 445 6.45 -9.02 14.88
C CYS A 445 7.51 -8.07 14.30
N GLU A 446 7.60 -6.88 14.89
CA GLU A 446 8.69 -5.95 14.60
C GLU A 446 9.99 -6.39 15.30
N VAL A 447 11.09 -6.33 14.56
CA VAL A 447 12.44 -6.69 15.00
C VAL A 447 13.42 -5.57 14.66
N GLU A 448 14.13 -5.08 15.67
CA GLU A 448 15.17 -4.08 15.47
C GLU A 448 16.41 -4.73 14.83
N ILE A 449 16.86 -4.19 13.70
CA ILE A 449 18.05 -4.66 12.98
C ILE A 449 18.88 -3.48 12.47
N ASN A 450 20.20 -3.57 12.60
CA ASN A 450 21.10 -2.60 11.94
C ASN A 450 20.96 -2.73 10.41
N ILE A 451 20.71 -1.62 9.72
CA ILE A 451 20.41 -1.62 8.28
C ILE A 451 21.50 -2.26 7.40
N HIS A 452 22.78 -2.22 7.81
CA HIS A 452 23.83 -2.95 7.08
C HIS A 452 23.67 -4.46 7.26
N ARG A 453 23.34 -4.95 8.46
CA ARG A 453 23.10 -6.38 8.72
C ARG A 453 21.85 -6.90 8.01
N PHE A 454 20.86 -6.03 7.77
CA PHE A 454 19.72 -6.32 6.92
C PHE A 454 20.13 -6.46 5.44
N PHE A 455 20.77 -5.44 4.84
CA PHE A 455 21.17 -5.50 3.42
C PHE A 455 22.25 -6.55 3.13
N SER A 456 23.10 -6.92 4.09
CA SER A 456 23.96 -8.10 3.97
C SER A 456 23.12 -9.39 3.95
N GLY A 457 22.22 -9.56 4.93
CA GLY A 457 21.35 -10.73 5.04
C GLY A 457 20.38 -10.93 3.88
N TYR A 458 19.97 -9.85 3.21
CA TYR A 458 19.22 -9.88 1.95
C TYR A 458 19.95 -10.67 0.85
N THR A 459 21.29 -10.59 0.81
CA THR A 459 22.13 -11.19 -0.23
C THR A 459 22.73 -12.53 0.22
N THR A 460 23.08 -12.67 1.50
CA THR A 460 23.74 -13.88 2.04
C THR A 460 22.78 -14.86 2.73
N GLY A 461 21.52 -14.49 2.87
CA GLY A 461 20.56 -15.19 3.73
C GLY A 461 20.77 -14.95 5.22
N ARG A 462 19.78 -15.42 6.01
CA ARG A 462 19.76 -15.41 7.48
C ARG A 462 18.93 -16.60 7.98
N THR A 463 19.22 -17.10 9.17
CA THR A 463 18.44 -18.16 9.83
C THR A 463 18.17 -17.83 11.30
N HIS A 464 17.12 -18.42 11.87
CA HIS A 464 16.82 -18.30 13.30
C HIS A 464 17.81 -19.16 14.13
N ALA A 465 18.61 -18.53 14.98
CA ALA A 465 19.80 -19.10 15.63
C ALA A 465 19.61 -20.30 16.58
N ARG A 466 18.39 -20.85 16.73
CA ARG A 466 18.08 -22.08 17.51
C ARG A 466 17.40 -23.17 16.70
N THR A 467 16.87 -22.84 15.52
CA THR A 467 16.06 -23.74 14.69
C THR A 467 16.61 -23.87 13.26
N HIS A 468 17.56 -23.01 12.88
CA HIS A 468 18.12 -22.88 11.52
C HIS A 468 17.10 -22.60 10.41
N TRP A 469 15.83 -22.42 10.76
CA TRP A 469 14.75 -21.98 9.88
C TRP A 469 15.14 -20.70 9.13
N PRO A 470 14.88 -20.58 7.81
CA PRO A 470 15.15 -19.36 7.05
C PRO A 470 14.43 -18.14 7.65
N GLN A 471 15.17 -17.09 7.98
CA GLN A 471 14.59 -15.88 8.57
C GLN A 471 14.15 -14.92 7.46
N MET A 472 12.84 -14.74 7.29
CA MET A 472 12.24 -13.89 6.25
C MET A 472 11.95 -12.48 6.77
N LEU A 473 12.89 -11.54 6.59
CA LEU A 473 12.70 -10.14 7.02
C LEU A 473 12.20 -9.23 5.88
N LYS A 474 11.37 -8.25 6.24
CA LYS A 474 10.96 -7.15 5.34
C LYS A 474 11.06 -5.77 6.00
N LEU A 475 11.41 -4.78 5.20
CA LEU A 475 11.19 -3.36 5.45
C LEU A 475 10.03 -2.92 4.56
N LYS A 476 8.90 -2.55 5.18
CA LYS A 476 7.73 -1.98 4.51
C LYS A 476 7.85 -0.46 4.49
N ASP A 477 7.46 0.17 3.38
CA ASP A 477 7.39 1.64 3.24
C ASP A 477 8.67 2.34 3.73
N TRP A 478 9.86 1.80 3.39
CA TRP A 478 11.15 2.28 3.90
C TRP A 478 12.12 2.67 2.77
N PRO A 479 12.54 3.96 2.68
CA PRO A 479 12.16 5.09 3.52
C PRO A 479 10.65 5.39 3.50
N PRO A 480 10.10 5.99 4.59
CA PRO A 480 8.73 6.48 4.59
C PRO A 480 8.45 7.34 3.36
N SER A 481 7.33 7.10 2.69
CA SER A 481 6.94 7.68 1.40
C SER A 481 7.06 9.21 1.35
N SER A 482 6.46 9.91 2.33
CA SER A 482 6.64 11.35 2.58
C SER A 482 8.09 11.83 2.74
N SER A 483 9.07 10.93 2.83
CA SER A 483 10.52 11.18 2.86
C SER A 483 11.31 10.57 1.70
N PHE A 484 10.69 9.80 0.80
CA PHE A 484 11.37 9.01 -0.23
C PHE A 484 12.26 9.90 -1.11
N ASP A 485 11.71 10.86 -1.84
CA ASP A 485 12.50 11.78 -2.68
C ASP A 485 13.46 12.67 -1.88
N LYS A 486 13.20 12.87 -0.58
CA LYS A 486 14.08 13.66 0.30
C LYS A 486 15.34 12.87 0.71
N ARG A 487 15.26 11.53 0.72
CA ARG A 487 16.35 10.59 1.12
C ARG A 487 16.95 9.81 -0.06
N LEU A 488 16.21 9.65 -1.15
CA LEU A 488 16.52 8.90 -2.36
C LEU A 488 16.28 9.71 -3.65
N PRO A 489 16.62 11.01 -3.75
CA PRO A 489 16.16 11.89 -4.84
C PRO A 489 16.50 11.41 -6.27
N ARG A 490 17.59 10.65 -6.44
CA ARG A 490 17.94 10.06 -7.74
C ARG A 490 17.27 8.73 -8.03
N HIS A 491 16.99 7.92 -7.01
CA HIS A 491 16.22 6.69 -7.15
C HIS A 491 14.73 7.00 -7.33
N GLY A 492 14.21 8.10 -6.78
CA GLY A 492 12.91 8.66 -7.10
C GLY A 492 12.80 9.11 -8.55
N ALA A 493 13.72 9.96 -9.02
CA ALA A 493 13.77 10.36 -10.42
C ALA A 493 13.95 9.17 -11.40
N GLU A 494 14.75 8.17 -11.03
CA GLU A 494 14.90 6.93 -11.81
C GLU A 494 13.59 6.13 -11.85
N PHE A 495 12.93 5.93 -10.72
CA PHE A 495 11.66 5.20 -10.63
C PHE A 495 10.53 5.90 -11.40
N ILE A 496 10.38 7.23 -11.25
CA ILE A 496 9.40 8.01 -12.03
C ILE A 496 9.70 7.97 -13.54
N SER A 497 10.97 7.78 -13.94
CA SER A 497 11.35 7.53 -15.34
C SER A 497 11.07 6.09 -15.80
N ALA A 498 10.94 5.14 -14.87
CA ALA A 498 10.64 3.73 -15.13
C ALA A 498 9.13 3.46 -15.28
N LEU A 499 8.26 4.43 -14.99
CA LEU A 499 6.81 4.23 -15.05
C LEU A 499 6.33 4.09 -16.51
N PRO A 500 5.74 2.96 -16.92
CA PRO A 500 5.00 2.85 -18.18
C PRO A 500 3.58 3.44 -18.02
N PHE A 501 2.85 3.63 -19.13
CA PHE A 501 1.51 4.23 -19.14
C PHE A 501 1.45 5.57 -18.36
N ARG A 502 2.40 6.48 -18.64
CA ARG A 502 2.57 7.77 -17.92
C ARG A 502 1.35 8.68 -17.97
N GLU A 503 0.44 8.44 -18.91
CA GLU A 503 -0.93 8.93 -18.95
C GLU A 503 -1.66 8.78 -17.61
N TYR A 504 -1.55 7.60 -16.99
CA TYR A 504 -2.15 7.22 -15.71
C TYR A 504 -1.14 7.29 -14.55
N THR A 505 0.13 6.97 -14.79
CA THR A 505 1.09 6.74 -13.70
C THR A 505 1.93 7.96 -13.31
N ASP A 506 2.10 8.99 -14.15
CA ASP A 506 2.89 10.17 -13.73
C ASP A 506 2.10 11.01 -12.70
N PRO A 507 2.58 11.15 -11.45
CA PRO A 507 1.82 11.78 -10.35
C PRO A 507 1.78 13.32 -10.45
N ARG A 508 2.48 13.92 -11.42
CA ARG A 508 2.56 15.38 -11.61
C ARG A 508 1.88 15.81 -12.91
N TYR A 509 1.95 14.98 -13.95
CA TYR A 509 1.55 15.36 -15.31
C TYR A 509 0.62 14.38 -16.03
N GLY A 510 0.26 13.24 -15.41
CA GLY A 510 -0.61 12.24 -16.02
C GLY A 510 -2.01 12.80 -16.31
N PRO A 511 -2.43 12.98 -17.58
CA PRO A 511 -3.76 13.48 -17.91
C PRO A 511 -4.89 12.60 -17.37
N LEU A 512 -4.68 11.29 -17.23
CA LEU A 512 -5.64 10.31 -16.72
C LEU A 512 -5.36 9.92 -15.25
N ASN A 513 -4.48 10.63 -14.55
CA ASN A 513 -4.27 10.48 -13.11
C ASN A 513 -5.06 11.55 -12.35
N LEU A 514 -6.15 11.19 -11.67
CA LEU A 514 -7.02 12.17 -10.99
C LEU A 514 -6.29 12.89 -9.84
N ALA A 515 -5.23 12.30 -9.27
CA ALA A 515 -4.42 12.95 -8.24
C ALA A 515 -3.52 14.08 -8.80
N ALA A 516 -3.11 13.98 -10.07
CA ALA A 516 -2.41 15.07 -10.75
C ALA A 516 -3.33 16.29 -10.92
N LYS A 517 -4.64 16.07 -11.10
CA LYS A 517 -5.71 17.08 -11.28
C LYS A 517 -6.10 17.87 -10.02
N LEU A 518 -5.60 17.50 -8.83
CA LEU A 518 -5.82 18.30 -7.63
C LEU A 518 -5.14 19.69 -7.77
N PRO A 519 -5.87 20.81 -7.54
CA PRO A 519 -5.33 22.16 -7.66
C PRO A 519 -4.10 22.45 -6.79
N ALA A 520 -3.32 23.46 -7.19
CA ALA A 520 -2.24 23.99 -6.36
C ALA A 520 -2.79 24.57 -5.04
N GLY A 521 -2.12 24.27 -3.92
CA GLY A 521 -2.55 24.66 -2.57
C GLY A 521 -3.31 23.57 -1.82
N VAL A 522 -4.02 22.67 -2.51
CA VAL A 522 -4.74 21.56 -1.87
C VAL A 522 -3.75 20.51 -1.33
N LEU A 523 -4.03 19.95 -0.15
CA LEU A 523 -3.27 18.81 0.40
C LEU A 523 -3.43 17.56 -0.47
N LYS A 524 -2.45 17.32 -1.35
CA LYS A 524 -2.35 16.07 -2.10
C LYS A 524 -2.02 14.90 -1.14
N PRO A 525 -2.70 13.75 -1.24
CA PRO A 525 -2.39 12.59 -0.41
C PRO A 525 -1.04 11.95 -0.75
N ASP A 526 -0.51 11.19 0.20
CA ASP A 526 0.74 10.44 0.04
C ASP A 526 0.50 9.10 -0.70
N LEU A 527 0.43 9.20 -2.03
CA LEU A 527 0.34 8.08 -2.97
C LEU A 527 1.68 7.35 -3.17
N GLY A 528 2.76 7.77 -2.49
CA GLY A 528 4.11 7.27 -2.70
C GLY A 528 5.00 8.20 -3.54
N PRO A 529 6.14 7.70 -4.08
CA PRO A 529 6.53 6.29 -4.14
C PRO A 529 6.81 5.62 -2.78
N LYS A 530 6.57 4.31 -2.72
CA LYS A 530 6.76 3.44 -1.55
C LYS A 530 7.71 2.29 -1.91
N SER A 531 8.70 1.99 -1.07
CA SER A 531 9.63 0.87 -1.31
C SER A 531 9.44 -0.29 -0.33
N TYR A 532 9.39 -1.48 -0.89
CA TYR A 532 9.25 -2.76 -0.20
C TYR A 532 10.52 -3.58 -0.42
N ILE A 533 11.31 -3.74 0.63
CA ILE A 533 12.56 -4.49 0.59
C ILE A 533 12.40 -5.71 1.47
N ALA A 534 12.37 -6.90 0.88
CA ALA A 534 12.13 -8.13 1.62
C ALA A 534 12.97 -9.28 1.07
N TYR A 535 13.31 -10.23 1.94
CA TYR A 535 14.01 -11.44 1.51
C TYR A 535 13.07 -12.38 0.73
N GLY A 536 13.60 -13.47 0.16
CA GLY A 536 12.81 -14.50 -0.51
C GLY A 536 13.41 -15.89 -0.36
N PHE A 537 12.59 -16.91 -0.58
CA PHE A 537 13.00 -18.31 -0.52
C PHE A 537 12.16 -19.18 -1.46
N TYR A 538 12.80 -19.98 -2.34
CA TYR A 538 12.14 -20.60 -3.48
C TYR A 538 11.15 -21.73 -3.14
N LYS A 539 11.43 -22.55 -2.12
CA LYS A 539 10.48 -23.57 -1.61
C LYS A 539 9.40 -22.88 -0.78
N GLU A 540 8.12 -23.25 -0.94
CA GLU A 540 7.06 -22.83 0.00
C GLU A 540 7.21 -23.65 1.28
N LEU A 541 7.28 -22.97 2.42
CA LEU A 541 7.46 -23.57 3.75
C LEU A 541 6.17 -23.59 4.59
N GLY A 542 5.14 -22.86 4.15
CA GLY A 542 3.87 -22.63 4.82
C GLY A 542 3.94 -21.41 5.75
N ARG A 543 4.57 -21.57 6.92
CA ARG A 543 4.69 -20.47 7.89
C ARG A 543 5.86 -19.55 7.55
N GLY A 544 5.55 -18.30 7.18
CA GLY A 544 6.53 -17.21 7.04
C GLY A 544 6.89 -16.80 5.62
N ASP A 545 6.31 -17.45 4.60
CA ASP A 545 6.58 -17.16 3.18
C ASP A 545 6.01 -15.81 2.69
N SER A 546 4.90 -15.38 3.28
CA SER A 546 4.15 -14.19 2.87
C SER A 546 4.90 -12.90 3.21
N VAL A 547 5.49 -12.23 2.22
CA VAL A 547 6.03 -10.87 2.41
C VAL A 547 4.90 -9.84 2.41
N THR A 548 3.88 -10.07 1.57
CA THR A 548 2.63 -9.29 1.55
C THR A 548 1.47 -10.26 1.72
N LYS A 549 0.67 -10.06 2.77
CA LYS A 549 -0.56 -10.81 3.03
C LYS A 549 -1.70 -10.30 2.16
N LEU A 550 -2.76 -11.11 2.04
CA LEU A 550 -3.94 -10.75 1.28
C LEU A 550 -4.50 -9.41 1.78
N HIS A 551 -4.63 -8.47 0.84
CA HIS A 551 -5.13 -7.12 1.08
C HIS A 551 -5.71 -6.54 -0.21
N CYS A 552 -6.36 -5.39 -0.12
CA CYS A 552 -6.83 -4.63 -1.26
C CYS A 552 -6.39 -3.17 -1.08
N ASP A 553 -5.96 -2.51 -2.15
CA ASP A 553 -5.61 -1.09 -2.14
C ASP A 553 -6.84 -0.22 -2.43
N MET A 554 -6.93 0.93 -1.74
CA MET A 554 -8.04 1.89 -1.87
C MET A 554 -8.06 2.65 -3.21
N SER A 555 -7.01 2.48 -4.00
CA SER A 555 -6.78 3.12 -5.29
C SER A 555 -6.03 2.17 -6.21
N ASP A 556 -5.76 2.61 -7.44
CA ASP A 556 -4.92 1.86 -8.37
C ASP A 556 -3.46 1.88 -7.91
N ALA A 557 -2.71 0.84 -8.27
CA ALA A 557 -1.28 0.73 -7.96
C ALA A 557 -0.46 0.18 -9.13
N VAL A 558 0.78 0.65 -9.25
CA VAL A 558 1.81 0.05 -10.13
C VAL A 558 3.05 -0.31 -9.31
N ASN A 559 3.51 -1.57 -9.41
CA ASN A 559 4.59 -2.14 -8.61
C ASN A 559 5.73 -2.65 -9.51
N ILE A 560 6.90 -2.00 -9.43
CA ILE A 560 8.08 -2.33 -10.24
C ILE A 560 9.08 -3.14 -9.42
N LEU A 561 9.46 -4.33 -9.93
CA LEU A 561 10.54 -5.13 -9.36
C LEU A 561 11.90 -4.61 -9.84
N THR A 562 12.55 -3.79 -9.01
CA THR A 562 13.79 -3.06 -9.35
C THR A 562 15.08 -3.86 -9.12
N HIS A 563 15.05 -4.88 -8.26
CA HIS A 563 16.20 -5.73 -7.93
C HIS A 563 15.78 -7.09 -7.40
N THR A 564 16.54 -8.13 -7.76
CA THR A 564 16.44 -9.50 -7.23
C THR A 564 17.80 -10.01 -6.80
N ALA A 565 17.89 -10.70 -5.66
CA ALA A 565 19.07 -11.49 -5.28
C ALA A 565 18.65 -12.91 -4.88
N GLU A 566 19.33 -13.90 -5.43
CA GLU A 566 19.13 -15.30 -5.05
C GLU A 566 19.91 -15.63 -3.77
N VAL A 567 19.37 -16.52 -2.94
CA VAL A 567 19.89 -16.83 -1.61
C VAL A 567 20.03 -18.34 -1.42
N THR A 568 21.26 -18.83 -1.54
CA THR A 568 21.63 -20.22 -1.22
C THR A 568 21.69 -20.41 0.30
N CYS A 569 20.54 -20.53 0.95
CA CYS A 569 20.47 -20.70 2.40
C CYS A 569 21.03 -22.07 2.82
N GLN A 570 22.14 -22.08 3.56
CA GLN A 570 22.77 -23.29 4.10
C GLN A 570 22.00 -23.85 5.31
N THR A 571 20.75 -24.26 5.09
CA THR A 571 19.92 -24.92 6.10
C THR A 571 19.76 -26.40 5.75
N ASP A 572 19.92 -27.26 6.76
CA ASP A 572 19.59 -28.69 6.68
C ASP A 572 18.10 -28.88 6.32
N ILE A 573 17.85 -29.51 5.17
CA ILE A 573 16.51 -29.78 4.63
C ILE A 573 15.72 -30.71 5.57
N GLY A 574 16.37 -31.72 6.16
CA GLY A 574 15.73 -32.64 7.10
C GLY A 574 15.32 -31.95 8.40
N LEU A 575 16.07 -30.92 8.82
CA LEU A 575 15.69 -30.08 9.96
C LEU A 575 14.51 -29.16 9.62
N ILE A 576 14.45 -28.57 8.41
CA ILE A 576 13.27 -27.82 7.94
C ILE A 576 12.04 -28.73 7.94
N GLU A 577 12.12 -29.90 7.31
CA GLU A 577 10.97 -30.80 7.12
C GLU A 577 10.47 -31.37 8.45
N LYS A 578 11.37 -31.60 9.41
CA LYS A 578 10.99 -31.88 10.80
C LYS A 578 10.22 -30.71 11.43
N ILE A 579 10.71 -29.48 11.32
CA ILE A 579 10.02 -28.30 11.89
C ILE A 579 8.66 -28.08 11.19
N GLN A 580 8.55 -28.32 9.89
CA GLN A 580 7.27 -28.30 9.16
C GLN A 580 6.30 -29.40 9.62
N LYS A 581 6.80 -30.53 10.14
CA LYS A 581 5.98 -31.57 10.76
C LYS A 581 5.53 -31.13 12.16
N ASP A 582 6.44 -30.66 13.00
CA ASP A 582 6.14 -30.10 14.34
C ASP A 582 5.09 -28.97 14.24
N MET A 583 5.21 -28.06 13.25
CA MET A 583 4.23 -27.00 12.98
C MET A 583 2.85 -27.54 12.59
N ARG A 584 2.79 -28.49 11.65
CA ARG A 584 1.51 -29.07 11.19
C ARG A 584 0.80 -29.87 12.29
N GLU A 585 1.54 -30.59 13.13
CA GLU A 585 0.97 -31.30 14.27
C GLU A 585 0.37 -30.34 15.30
N GLN A 586 1.05 -29.22 15.58
CA GLN A 586 0.48 -28.13 16.36
C GLN A 586 -0.78 -27.53 15.71
N ASP A 587 -0.77 -27.29 14.40
CA ASP A 587 -1.91 -26.70 13.69
C ASP A 587 -3.15 -27.59 13.69
N LEU A 588 -2.97 -28.91 13.50
CA LEU A 588 -4.05 -29.89 13.62
C LEU A 588 -4.58 -29.98 15.07
N GLN A 589 -3.69 -29.97 16.07
CA GLN A 589 -4.08 -30.04 17.48
C GLN A 589 -4.84 -28.78 17.95
N GLU A 590 -4.47 -27.58 17.49
CA GLU A 590 -5.18 -26.34 17.82
C GLU A 590 -6.47 -26.14 17.01
N LEU A 591 -6.61 -26.79 15.83
CA LEU A 591 -7.80 -26.67 14.98
C LEU A 591 -8.91 -27.67 15.35
N TYR A 592 -8.57 -28.92 15.65
CA TYR A 592 -9.55 -30.00 15.91
C TYR A 592 -9.60 -30.47 17.37
N GLY A 593 -8.68 -30.00 18.21
CA GLY A 593 -8.45 -30.56 19.55
C GLY A 593 -7.63 -31.84 19.49
N GLY A 594 -6.99 -32.18 20.62
CA GLY A 594 -6.08 -33.33 20.72
C GLY A 594 -6.81 -34.68 20.72
N LEU A 595 -7.11 -35.23 19.54
CA LEU A 595 -7.58 -36.61 19.37
C LEU A 595 -6.49 -37.61 19.79
N ASN A 596 -6.53 -38.03 21.06
CA ASN A 596 -5.81 -39.20 21.56
C ASN A 596 -6.45 -40.52 21.08
N SER A 597 -6.71 -40.63 19.77
CA SER A 597 -7.11 -41.85 19.08
C SER A 597 -6.11 -42.11 17.95
N ARG A 598 -5.13 -42.98 18.23
CA ARG A 598 -4.03 -43.35 17.31
C ARG A 598 -4.53 -44.30 16.22
N SER A 599 -5.39 -43.80 15.33
CA SER A 599 -5.89 -44.48 14.14
C SER A 599 -5.29 -43.85 12.88
N GLU A 600 -4.61 -44.64 12.06
CA GLU A 600 -3.93 -44.17 10.86
C GLU A 600 -4.93 -43.75 9.75
N LEU A 601 -5.29 -42.47 9.71
CA LEU A 601 -5.83 -41.86 8.49
C LEU A 601 -4.68 -41.73 7.47
N LYS A 602 -4.50 -42.80 6.68
CA LYS A 602 -3.59 -42.81 5.54
C LYS A 602 -4.09 -41.82 4.49
N LEU A 603 -3.43 -40.66 4.40
CA LEU A 603 -3.48 -39.83 3.21
C LEU A 603 -3.01 -40.68 2.02
N SER A 604 -3.86 -40.80 1.00
CA SER A 604 -3.48 -41.40 -0.27
C SER A 604 -2.37 -40.57 -0.93
N PRO A 605 -1.36 -41.20 -1.57
CA PRO A 605 -0.36 -40.45 -2.32
C PRO A 605 -1.01 -39.70 -3.50
N ALA A 606 -0.33 -38.65 -3.96
CA ALA A 606 -0.77 -37.86 -5.11
C ALA A 606 -0.84 -38.73 -6.39
N PRO A 607 -1.68 -38.38 -7.38
CA PRO A 607 -1.68 -39.05 -8.68
C PRO A 607 -0.34 -38.80 -9.40
N THR A 608 0.39 -39.86 -9.69
CA THR A 608 1.52 -39.83 -10.62
C THR A 608 1.01 -39.55 -12.04
N GLU A 609 1.86 -38.94 -12.87
CA GLU A 609 1.58 -38.67 -14.28
C GLU A 609 1.10 -39.92 -15.05
N CYS A 610 -0.02 -39.81 -15.75
CA CYS A 610 -0.35 -40.71 -16.85
C CYS A 610 0.08 -40.03 -18.16
N ARG A 611 1.02 -40.66 -18.88
CA ARG A 611 1.38 -40.26 -20.25
C ARG A 611 0.26 -40.62 -21.22
N ASP A 612 0.13 -39.82 -22.29
CA ASP A 612 -0.55 -40.27 -23.51
C ASP A 612 0.21 -41.45 -24.14
N GLU A 613 -0.50 -42.54 -24.46
CA GLU A 613 -0.19 -43.39 -25.59
C GLU A 613 -1.47 -43.67 -26.39
N SER A 614 -1.41 -43.46 -27.70
CA SER A 614 -2.54 -43.53 -28.63
C SER A 614 -2.64 -44.89 -29.33
N VAL A 615 -3.86 -45.43 -29.44
CA VAL A 615 -4.19 -46.48 -30.43
C VAL A 615 -5.57 -46.22 -31.04
N ASP A 616 -5.85 -46.79 -32.21
CA ASP A 616 -6.75 -46.23 -33.23
C ASP A 616 -7.86 -47.20 -33.71
N GLU A 617 -8.85 -46.64 -34.43
CA GLU A 617 -9.98 -47.26 -35.17
C GLU A 617 -11.02 -48.12 -34.38
N GLY A 618 -12.25 -48.27 -34.94
CA GLY A 618 -13.31 -49.08 -34.29
C GLY A 618 -14.68 -49.23 -34.99
N LEU A 619 -15.18 -48.19 -35.69
CA LEU A 619 -16.20 -48.21 -36.77
C LEU A 619 -17.60 -48.89 -36.56
N LYS A 620 -18.69 -48.11 -36.75
CA LYS A 620 -20.15 -48.50 -36.88
C LYS A 620 -20.82 -49.01 -35.58
N THR A 621 -22.13 -48.88 -35.30
CA THR A 621 -23.36 -48.42 -36.04
C THR A 621 -24.34 -47.79 -34.99
N SER A 622 -25.62 -47.37 -35.18
CA SER A 622 -26.63 -47.35 -36.27
C SER A 622 -27.83 -46.41 -35.91
N TYR A 623 -28.54 -45.90 -36.94
CA TYR A 623 -29.98 -45.52 -37.01
C TYR A 623 -30.69 -44.87 -35.79
N SER A 624 -31.06 -43.58 -35.85
CA SER A 624 -32.41 -43.04 -36.24
C SER A 624 -33.43 -42.97 -35.07
N ARG A 625 -34.45 -42.08 -35.01
CA ARG A 625 -35.10 -41.25 -36.04
C ARG A 625 -35.77 -39.95 -35.46
N GLU A 626 -35.87 -38.93 -36.31
CA GLU A 626 -36.68 -37.67 -36.35
C GLU A 626 -37.76 -37.36 -35.26
N GLY A 627 -37.93 -36.07 -34.91
CA GLY A 627 -39.11 -35.54 -34.20
C GLY A 627 -39.12 -34.03 -33.83
N ASN A 628 -39.74 -33.18 -34.67
CA ASN A 628 -40.22 -31.82 -34.29
C ASN A 628 -41.64 -31.95 -33.64
N CYS A 629 -42.37 -30.96 -33.07
CA CYS A 629 -42.37 -29.48 -33.11
C CYS A 629 -43.01 -28.93 -31.79
N VAL A 630 -42.63 -27.76 -31.22
CA VAL A 630 -43.30 -26.42 -31.31
C VAL A 630 -44.59 -26.19 -30.46
N ASN A 631 -44.68 -24.99 -29.83
CA ASN A 631 -45.84 -24.32 -29.18
C ASN A 631 -46.35 -24.84 -27.80
N ARG A 632 -47.12 -24.07 -26.99
CA ARG A 632 -47.12 -22.61 -26.62
C ARG A 632 -48.18 -22.36 -25.51
N ASP A 633 -48.06 -21.24 -24.78
CA ASP A 633 -49.08 -20.61 -23.89
C ASP A 633 -49.57 -21.42 -22.65
N ASN A 634 -50.40 -20.88 -21.71
CA ASN A 634 -50.26 -19.69 -20.83
C ASN A 634 -51.36 -19.74 -19.70
N TYR A 635 -51.27 -18.87 -18.68
CA TYR A 635 -52.32 -18.45 -17.69
C TYR A 635 -52.42 -19.03 -16.25
N ASN A 636 -52.73 -18.08 -15.35
CA ASN A 636 -53.34 -18.01 -13.98
C ASN A 636 -53.97 -19.28 -13.34
N GLY A 637 -54.13 -19.43 -12.00
CA GLY A 637 -53.86 -18.55 -10.84
C GLY A 637 -55.14 -18.10 -10.08
N LEU A 638 -55.26 -18.33 -8.76
CA LEU A 638 -56.18 -17.70 -7.76
C LEU A 638 -55.97 -18.25 -6.31
N ASP A 639 -56.72 -17.75 -5.30
CA ASP A 639 -56.44 -17.78 -3.83
C ASP A 639 -57.74 -17.98 -2.97
N ILE A 640 -57.67 -17.93 -1.60
CA ILE A 640 -58.67 -17.41 -0.58
C ILE A 640 -58.95 -18.29 0.69
N ASN A 641 -58.59 -17.74 1.88
CA ASN A 641 -59.16 -17.75 3.27
C ASN A 641 -59.66 -18.99 4.07
N ALA A 642 -59.37 -19.01 5.41
CA ALA A 642 -60.35 -19.15 6.54
C ALA A 642 -59.73 -18.94 7.97
N LEU A 643 -60.51 -18.45 8.95
CA LEU A 643 -60.24 -18.24 10.42
C LEU A 643 -61.57 -17.93 11.18
N PRO A 644 -61.67 -17.85 12.54
CA PRO A 644 -60.83 -18.34 13.65
C PRO A 644 -61.59 -19.47 14.44
N PRO A 645 -62.26 -19.38 15.64
CA PRO A 645 -62.34 -18.42 16.79
C PRO A 645 -62.12 -19.02 18.24
N ASP A 646 -61.98 -18.14 19.25
CA ASP A 646 -62.32 -18.13 20.73
C ASP A 646 -62.10 -19.40 21.65
N ASP A 647 -62.05 -19.38 23.01
CA ASP A 647 -62.42 -18.39 24.05
C ASP A 647 -61.72 -18.58 25.47
N ASP A 648 -61.76 -17.53 26.30
CA ASP A 648 -61.65 -17.26 27.78
C ASP A 648 -60.87 -18.04 28.91
N GLY A 649 -60.29 -17.24 29.84
CA GLY A 649 -60.23 -17.40 31.34
C GLY A 649 -59.16 -18.27 32.08
N ASP A 650 -58.84 -18.09 33.39
CA ASP A 650 -58.85 -16.92 34.32
C ASP A 650 -58.09 -17.20 35.69
N ILE A 651 -57.84 -16.15 36.53
CA ILE A 651 -57.59 -16.10 38.02
C ILE A 651 -56.33 -16.77 38.70
N ALA A 652 -55.31 -15.93 38.93
CA ALA A 652 -54.64 -15.48 40.21
C ALA A 652 -54.16 -16.38 41.40
N LYS A 653 -53.20 -15.81 42.19
CA LYS A 653 -52.78 -16.06 43.62
C LYS A 653 -51.85 -17.27 43.92
N ASP A 654 -51.03 -17.32 45.00
CA ASP A 654 -50.53 -16.33 45.99
C ASP A 654 -49.20 -16.80 46.69
N LYS A 655 -48.45 -15.85 47.28
CA LYS A 655 -47.57 -15.89 48.50
C LYS A 655 -46.81 -17.17 48.97
N GLU A 656 -45.47 -17.15 49.09
CA GLU A 656 -44.58 -16.71 50.23
C GLU A 656 -44.19 -17.75 51.32
N SER A 657 -42.90 -18.08 51.42
CA SER A 657 -42.07 -18.12 52.67
C SER A 657 -40.58 -18.35 52.28
N SER A 658 -39.52 -17.66 52.75
CA SER A 658 -39.15 -17.01 54.04
C SER A 658 -38.50 -17.97 55.06
N PRO A 659 -37.56 -17.56 55.97
CA PRO A 659 -36.82 -16.28 56.09
C PRO A 659 -35.29 -16.35 56.47
N GLY A 660 -34.59 -15.20 56.48
CA GLY A 660 -33.43 -14.87 57.35
C GLY A 660 -32.05 -15.50 57.01
N SER A 661 -30.92 -15.02 57.55
CA SER A 661 -30.53 -13.78 58.26
C SER A 661 -28.98 -13.70 58.24
N GLU A 662 -28.31 -12.64 57.77
CA GLU A 662 -27.95 -11.38 58.48
C GLU A 662 -26.74 -11.50 59.45
N TRP A 663 -25.94 -10.42 59.60
CA TRP A 663 -24.70 -10.26 60.41
C TRP A 663 -23.46 -10.98 59.80
N GLN A 664 -22.28 -10.35 59.58
CA GLN A 664 -21.33 -9.64 60.49
C GLN A 664 -20.66 -10.61 61.50
N SER A 665 -19.36 -10.52 61.85
CA SER A 665 -18.40 -9.39 61.84
C SER A 665 -16.93 -9.84 61.65
N GLU A 666 -16.01 -8.86 61.52
CA GLU A 666 -14.65 -8.78 62.11
C GLU A 666 -13.60 -9.91 61.84
N LEU A 667 -12.43 -9.60 61.26
CA LEU A 667 -11.22 -8.91 61.78
C LEU A 667 -10.31 -9.76 62.70
N GLY A 668 -9.09 -10.02 62.22
CA GLY A 668 -7.93 -10.48 62.98
C GLY A 668 -6.64 -9.87 62.38
N GLN A 669 -5.72 -9.39 63.21
CA GLN A 669 -4.56 -8.57 62.81
C GLN A 669 -3.22 -9.15 63.32
N SER A 670 -2.09 -8.51 62.92
CA SER A 670 -0.72 -8.66 63.49
C SER A 670 0.01 -10.00 63.19
N SER A 671 1.34 -10.20 63.26
CA SER A 671 2.56 -9.34 63.26
C SER A 671 3.83 -10.23 63.28
N ASP A 672 5.05 -9.87 62.85
CA ASP A 672 5.57 -8.92 61.85
C ASP A 672 7.11 -9.19 61.67
N HIS A 673 7.86 -8.28 61.03
CA HIS A 673 9.31 -8.02 61.14
C HIS A 673 10.39 -8.96 60.53
N ASN A 674 11.19 -8.33 59.65
CA ASN A 674 12.66 -8.32 59.56
C ASN A 674 13.52 -9.51 59.03
N ASN A 675 14.45 -9.10 58.14
CA ASN A 675 15.84 -9.55 57.93
C ASN A 675 16.17 -11.00 57.50
N GLY A 676 16.98 -11.10 56.44
CA GLY A 676 17.71 -12.32 56.05
C GLY A 676 18.67 -12.05 54.89
N VAL A 677 19.98 -12.15 55.13
CA VAL A 677 21.04 -11.94 54.13
C VAL A 677 21.63 -13.28 53.71
N ASN A 678 22.02 -13.42 52.43
CA ASN A 678 23.28 -14.12 52.09
C ASN A 678 23.80 -13.74 50.71
N THR A 679 25.09 -13.42 50.67
CA THR A 679 25.89 -13.13 49.47
C THR A 679 26.73 -14.35 49.08
N THR A 680 27.21 -14.38 47.84
CA THR A 680 28.52 -14.98 47.52
C THR A 680 29.09 -14.30 46.28
N ASP A 681 30.38 -13.95 46.38
CA ASP A 681 31.23 -13.37 45.34
C ASP A 681 31.70 -14.49 44.35
N GLU A 682 32.49 -14.30 43.29
CA GLU A 682 33.53 -13.29 43.03
C GLU A 682 33.59 -12.79 41.56
N MET A 683 34.25 -11.63 41.41
CA MET A 683 34.67 -11.03 40.15
C MET A 683 36.08 -11.53 39.77
N TYR A 684 36.51 -11.39 38.50
CA TYR A 684 37.82 -10.76 38.23
C TYR A 684 37.92 -10.11 36.84
N ASN A 685 38.88 -9.19 36.73
CA ASN A 685 39.17 -8.32 35.57
C ASN A 685 39.78 -9.10 34.37
N GLY A 686 39.90 -8.57 33.15
CA GLY A 686 39.68 -7.20 32.64
C GLY A 686 40.99 -6.56 32.10
N ALA A 687 40.87 -5.58 31.19
CA ALA A 687 41.96 -4.83 30.53
C ALA A 687 42.86 -5.63 29.53
N HIS A 688 43.77 -4.99 28.77
CA HIS A 688 43.58 -3.96 27.71
C HIS A 688 44.92 -3.73 26.96
N TYR A 689 44.86 -3.40 25.66
CA TYR A 689 45.77 -2.49 24.93
C TYR A 689 47.21 -2.88 24.50
N ILE A 690 47.65 -2.09 23.50
CA ILE A 690 49.01 -1.77 22.98
C ILE A 690 49.55 -2.62 21.82
N SER A 691 50.00 -1.91 20.78
CA SER A 691 50.77 -2.36 19.64
C SER A 691 52.19 -1.80 19.70
N HIS A 692 53.18 -2.45 19.08
CA HIS A 692 54.44 -1.77 18.75
C HIS A 692 55.19 -2.36 17.54
N ASN A 693 55.91 -1.50 16.83
CA ASN A 693 56.83 -1.85 15.73
C ASN A 693 58.27 -1.96 16.22
N GLN A 694 59.04 -2.92 15.68
CA GLN A 694 60.46 -2.84 15.23
C GLN A 694 60.90 -4.26 14.78
N LYS A 695 61.43 -4.53 13.58
CA LYS A 695 62.63 -4.07 12.83
C LYS A 695 63.84 -5.03 12.93
N SER A 696 64.01 -5.81 11.87
CA SER A 696 65.27 -6.12 11.15
C SER A 696 66.52 -6.67 11.89
N THR A 697 66.85 -7.92 11.56
CA THR A 697 68.20 -8.33 11.09
C THR A 697 68.03 -9.32 9.92
N GLY A 698 69.09 -9.69 9.20
CA GLY A 698 68.99 -10.65 8.08
C GLY A 698 70.34 -11.05 7.47
N ARG A 699 70.33 -12.05 6.56
CA ARG A 699 71.49 -12.46 5.76
C ARG A 699 71.07 -12.96 4.36
N LYS A 700 72.02 -13.10 3.45
CA LYS A 700 71.83 -13.37 2.00
C LYS A 700 72.31 -14.78 1.58
N VAL A 701 72.23 -15.05 0.28
CA VAL A 701 72.80 -16.17 -0.52
C VAL A 701 71.89 -17.40 -0.62
N GLY A 702 71.62 -17.99 -1.81
CA GLY A 702 71.88 -17.49 -3.18
C GLY A 702 71.75 -18.55 -4.30
N ILE A 703 71.43 -18.08 -5.52
CA ILE A 703 71.78 -18.67 -6.85
C ILE A 703 71.12 -20.03 -7.28
N LYS A 704 70.00 -19.91 -8.05
CA LYS A 704 69.67 -20.44 -9.42
C LYS A 704 70.66 -21.38 -10.18
N PRO A 705 70.31 -22.00 -11.36
CA PRO A 705 69.03 -22.19 -12.07
C PRO A 705 68.89 -23.64 -12.69
N GLN A 706 68.20 -23.75 -13.85
CA GLN A 706 68.18 -24.84 -14.87
C GLN A 706 67.25 -26.06 -14.59
N GLU A 707 66.50 -26.62 -15.56
CA GLU A 707 66.30 -26.21 -16.98
C GLU A 707 64.92 -26.61 -17.58
N GLU A 708 64.79 -26.33 -18.88
CA GLU A 708 63.67 -26.47 -19.84
C GLU A 708 63.08 -27.92 -19.97
N LYS A 709 61.95 -28.22 -20.65
CA LYS A 709 61.48 -27.77 -21.99
C LYS A 709 59.96 -27.73 -22.19
N SER A 710 59.58 -27.14 -23.33
CA SER A 710 58.23 -26.89 -23.81
C SER A 710 57.95 -27.53 -25.18
N GLU A 711 56.73 -27.99 -25.41
CA GLU A 711 56.00 -28.04 -26.70
C GLU A 711 54.52 -28.34 -26.35
N LYS A 712 53.46 -27.62 -26.74
CA LYS A 712 53.00 -26.92 -27.98
C LYS A 712 52.05 -27.78 -28.84
N ALA A 713 50.85 -27.22 -29.08
CA ALA A 713 49.93 -27.50 -30.20
C ALA A 713 49.20 -28.88 -30.18
N ASP A 714 47.99 -29.05 -30.73
CA ASP A 714 47.05 -28.04 -31.28
C ASP A 714 45.55 -28.42 -31.19
N CYS A 715 44.72 -27.47 -31.64
CA CYS A 715 43.27 -27.34 -31.76
C CYS A 715 42.38 -28.56 -32.19
N SER A 716 41.07 -28.47 -31.85
CA SER A 716 39.89 -29.21 -32.40
C SER A 716 39.75 -30.71 -32.05
N GLY A 717 38.56 -31.34 -32.12
CA GLY A 717 37.19 -30.84 -32.30
C GLY A 717 36.16 -31.95 -32.65
N THR A 718 34.92 -31.82 -32.16
CA THR A 718 33.66 -32.48 -32.64
C THR A 718 33.44 -34.00 -32.39
N CYS A 719 32.50 -34.28 -31.47
CA CYS A 719 31.49 -35.37 -31.38
C CYS A 719 31.46 -36.57 -32.37
N ALA A 720 31.38 -37.81 -31.83
CA ALA A 720 30.48 -38.90 -32.30
C ALA A 720 30.36 -40.08 -31.29
N TYR A 721 29.29 -40.87 -31.37
CA TYR A 721 28.98 -42.07 -30.53
C TYR A 721 29.55 -43.39 -31.11
N LEU A 722 29.76 -44.44 -30.26
CA LEU A 722 28.93 -45.67 -30.21
C LEU A 722 29.47 -46.83 -29.31
N LYS A 723 28.59 -47.31 -28.39
CA LYS A 723 28.37 -48.68 -27.83
C LYS A 723 29.54 -49.63 -27.46
N GLY A 724 29.50 -50.24 -26.25
CA GLY A 724 30.46 -51.31 -25.87
C GLY A 724 30.34 -52.09 -24.53
N SER A 725 29.13 -52.40 -24.00
CA SER A 725 28.82 -53.50 -23.03
C SER A 725 29.42 -53.60 -21.59
N SER A 726 28.57 -54.16 -20.69
CA SER A 726 28.81 -54.99 -19.47
C SER A 726 29.34 -54.42 -18.12
N GLU A 727 28.41 -54.40 -17.15
CA GLU A 727 28.49 -54.97 -15.77
C GLU A 727 28.99 -54.14 -14.55
N ASP A 728 27.99 -53.61 -13.82
CA ASP A 728 27.71 -53.77 -12.38
C ASP A 728 28.64 -53.20 -11.28
N ASN A 729 28.27 -52.03 -10.73
CA ASN A 729 27.80 -51.87 -9.32
C ASN A 729 27.14 -50.48 -9.11
N PRO A 730 26.42 -50.21 -7.99
CA PRO A 730 25.19 -49.41 -8.04
C PRO A 730 25.37 -47.88 -7.98
N GLU A 731 24.52 -47.19 -8.73
CA GLU A 731 24.33 -45.74 -8.64
C GLU A 731 23.43 -45.35 -7.45
N MET A 732 23.72 -44.20 -6.84
CA MET A 732 22.72 -43.47 -6.06
C MET A 732 21.65 -42.92 -7.02
N PRO A 733 20.38 -42.79 -6.60
CA PRO A 733 19.36 -42.15 -7.42
C PRO A 733 19.73 -40.68 -7.67
N ILE A 734 20.20 -40.39 -8.88
CA ILE A 734 20.23 -39.04 -9.42
C ILE A 734 18.76 -38.63 -9.54
N VAL A 735 18.29 -37.78 -8.63
CA VAL A 735 17.06 -37.04 -8.84
C VAL A 735 17.33 -36.12 -10.02
N GLU A 736 16.70 -36.38 -11.16
CA GLU A 736 16.66 -35.44 -12.28
C GLU A 736 16.00 -34.15 -11.76
N SER A 737 16.81 -33.14 -11.41
CA SER A 737 16.27 -31.83 -11.11
C SER A 737 15.81 -31.23 -12.43
N SER A 738 14.48 -31.17 -12.61
CA SER A 738 13.82 -30.32 -13.58
C SER A 738 13.98 -28.85 -13.18
N GLU A 739 15.24 -28.40 -13.12
CA GLU A 739 15.65 -27.01 -12.98
C GLU A 739 15.39 -26.25 -14.28
N GLU A 740 14.11 -26.10 -14.62
CA GLU A 740 13.66 -24.82 -15.14
C GLU A 740 13.99 -23.76 -14.08
N GLN A 741 15.15 -23.11 -14.23
CA GLN A 741 15.62 -22.12 -13.26
C GLN A 741 14.65 -20.94 -13.25
N SER A 742 13.73 -20.94 -12.28
CA SER A 742 12.73 -19.89 -12.07
C SER A 742 13.37 -18.51 -12.21
N THR A 743 12.86 -17.75 -13.18
CA THR A 743 13.39 -16.42 -13.53
C THR A 743 12.67 -15.29 -12.78
N GLY A 744 11.59 -15.61 -12.07
CA GLY A 744 10.87 -14.71 -11.19
C GLY A 744 11.66 -14.30 -9.95
N GLY A 745 11.35 -13.10 -9.44
CA GLY A 745 11.73 -12.69 -8.09
C GLY A 745 10.63 -12.98 -7.07
N ALA A 746 9.36 -12.94 -7.47
CA ALA A 746 8.23 -13.15 -6.58
C ALA A 746 7.00 -13.69 -7.30
N LEU A 747 6.26 -14.54 -6.59
CA LEU A 747 4.94 -15.03 -6.95
C LEU A 747 3.88 -14.02 -6.49
N TRP A 748 2.98 -13.67 -7.40
CA TRP A 748 1.79 -12.85 -7.15
C TRP A 748 0.54 -13.68 -7.32
N ASP A 749 -0.42 -13.50 -6.41
CA ASP A 749 -1.81 -13.92 -6.59
C ASP A 749 -2.69 -12.67 -6.56
N ILE A 750 -3.39 -12.40 -7.65
CA ILE A 750 -4.39 -11.31 -7.73
C ILE A 750 -5.76 -11.94 -7.95
N PHE A 751 -6.70 -11.67 -7.05
CA PHE A 751 -8.08 -12.14 -7.13
C PHE A 751 -8.94 -11.12 -7.90
N ARG A 752 -9.94 -11.63 -8.61
CA ARG A 752 -10.91 -10.78 -9.33
C ARG A 752 -11.77 -10.04 -8.32
N ARG A 753 -11.98 -8.73 -8.49
CA ARG A 753 -12.85 -7.94 -7.59
C ARG A 753 -14.28 -8.50 -7.52
N GLN A 754 -14.74 -9.15 -8.59
CA GLN A 754 -16.03 -9.82 -8.73
C GLN A 754 -16.17 -11.08 -7.86
N ASP A 755 -15.05 -11.67 -7.40
CA ASP A 755 -15.03 -12.82 -6.48
C ASP A 755 -14.86 -12.38 -5.00
N SER A 756 -14.73 -11.08 -4.72
CA SER A 756 -14.36 -10.53 -3.39
C SER A 756 -15.29 -11.01 -2.27
N ASP A 757 -16.60 -10.96 -2.45
CA ASP A 757 -17.57 -11.28 -1.40
C ASP A 757 -17.50 -12.77 -1.02
N LYS A 758 -17.42 -13.65 -2.02
CA LYS A 758 -17.22 -15.11 -1.82
C LYS A 758 -15.88 -15.43 -1.18
N LEU A 759 -14.81 -14.69 -1.54
CA LEU A 759 -13.50 -14.82 -0.93
C LEU A 759 -13.54 -14.39 0.54
N GLN A 760 -14.29 -13.35 0.88
CA GLN A 760 -14.53 -12.95 2.26
C GLN A 760 -15.28 -14.03 3.05
N ASP A 761 -16.31 -14.66 2.47
CA ASP A 761 -17.04 -15.77 3.11
C ASP A 761 -16.12 -16.96 3.41
N TYR A 762 -15.31 -17.40 2.44
CA TYR A 762 -14.30 -18.43 2.65
C TYR A 762 -13.35 -18.07 3.79
N LEU A 763 -12.80 -16.84 3.79
CA LEU A 763 -11.86 -16.39 4.81
C LEU A 763 -12.50 -16.26 6.21
N ARG A 764 -13.79 -15.95 6.32
CA ARG A 764 -14.53 -16.00 7.60
C ARG A 764 -14.69 -17.45 8.07
N LYS A 765 -15.17 -18.33 7.19
CA LYS A 765 -15.41 -19.76 7.47
C LYS A 765 -14.14 -20.51 7.90
N HIS A 766 -13.02 -20.26 7.23
CA HIS A 766 -11.75 -20.98 7.44
C HIS A 766 -10.75 -20.21 8.32
N CYS A 767 -11.15 -19.12 9.00
CA CYS A 767 -10.21 -18.19 9.66
C CYS A 767 -9.22 -18.85 10.64
N SER A 768 -9.68 -19.88 11.38
CA SER A 768 -8.89 -20.63 12.35
C SER A 768 -7.75 -21.47 11.76
N GLU A 769 -7.77 -21.76 10.45
CA GLU A 769 -6.65 -22.41 9.75
C GLU A 769 -5.42 -21.48 9.63
N PHE A 770 -5.63 -20.16 9.65
CA PHE A 770 -4.59 -19.17 9.40
C PHE A 770 -3.88 -18.68 10.67
N ARG A 771 -2.68 -18.10 10.50
CA ARG A 771 -1.80 -17.62 11.57
C ARG A 771 -1.39 -16.16 11.33
N HIS A 772 -1.44 -15.30 12.35
CA HIS A 772 -1.03 -13.89 12.26
C HIS A 772 0.00 -13.53 13.36
N ILE A 773 -0.16 -12.40 14.05
CA ILE A 773 0.80 -11.87 15.03
C ILE A 773 1.12 -12.91 16.14
N TYR A 774 2.39 -13.03 16.50
CA TYR A 774 2.96 -14.07 17.39
C TYR A 774 2.73 -15.52 16.90
N CYS A 775 2.49 -15.70 15.60
CA CYS A 775 1.97 -16.93 15.00
C CYS A 775 0.62 -17.40 15.58
N ASN A 776 -0.18 -16.55 16.23
CA ASN A 776 -1.45 -16.99 16.81
C ASN A 776 -2.51 -17.33 15.73
N PRO A 777 -3.41 -18.31 15.99
CA PRO A 777 -4.60 -18.56 15.19
C PRO A 777 -5.50 -17.33 15.07
N VAL A 778 -6.03 -17.07 13.87
CA VAL A 778 -6.94 -15.94 13.65
C VAL A 778 -8.34 -16.31 14.15
N LYS A 779 -8.68 -15.87 15.37
CA LYS A 779 -9.97 -16.16 16.04
C LYS A 779 -11.06 -15.10 15.85
N LYS A 780 -10.69 -13.87 15.50
CA LYS A 780 -11.59 -12.72 15.31
C LYS A 780 -11.18 -12.02 14.02
N VAL A 781 -12.16 -11.68 13.20
CA VAL A 781 -11.98 -11.04 11.89
C VAL A 781 -12.93 -9.87 11.82
N PHE A 782 -12.40 -8.65 11.74
CA PHE A 782 -13.24 -7.46 11.55
C PHE A 782 -13.62 -7.38 10.07
N HIS A 783 -12.62 -7.39 9.19
CA HIS A 783 -12.81 -7.50 7.75
C HIS A 783 -11.76 -8.43 7.11
N PRO A 784 -12.17 -9.52 6.42
CA PRO A 784 -11.23 -10.56 5.99
C PRO A 784 -10.05 -10.06 5.15
N ILE A 785 -10.30 -9.13 4.23
CA ILE A 785 -9.25 -8.54 3.39
C ILE A 785 -8.52 -7.39 4.12
N HIS A 786 -9.25 -6.38 4.63
CA HIS A 786 -8.67 -5.15 5.20
C HIS A 786 -7.94 -5.33 6.54
N ASP A 787 -8.20 -6.40 7.30
CA ASP A 787 -7.39 -6.79 8.46
C ASP A 787 -5.93 -7.11 8.03
N GLN A 788 -5.75 -7.63 6.81
CA GLN A 788 -4.49 -8.12 6.24
C GLN A 788 -3.90 -9.33 7.01
N SER A 789 -4.79 -10.16 7.57
CA SER A 789 -4.43 -11.26 8.45
C SER A 789 -3.97 -12.54 7.72
N PHE A 790 -4.38 -12.71 6.46
CA PHE A 790 -4.40 -14.00 5.73
C PHE A 790 -3.35 -14.11 4.62
N TYR A 791 -2.91 -15.33 4.33
CA TYR A 791 -2.18 -15.67 3.10
C TYR A 791 -2.61 -17.07 2.66
N LEU A 792 -3.01 -17.21 1.40
CA LEU A 792 -3.40 -18.48 0.82
C LEU A 792 -2.17 -19.16 0.21
N THR A 793 -1.73 -20.27 0.78
CA THR A 793 -0.77 -21.19 0.15
C THR A 793 -1.41 -21.87 -1.06
N GLU A 794 -0.64 -22.65 -1.83
CA GLU A 794 -1.22 -23.44 -2.94
C GLU A 794 -2.35 -24.38 -2.45
N GLU A 795 -2.22 -24.97 -1.26
CA GLU A 795 -3.27 -25.79 -0.63
C GLU A 795 -4.54 -24.97 -0.29
N HIS A 796 -4.40 -23.74 0.20
CA HIS A 796 -5.55 -22.87 0.45
C HIS A 796 -6.22 -22.43 -0.87
N LYS A 797 -5.43 -22.13 -1.92
CA LYS A 797 -5.95 -21.81 -3.26
C LYS A 797 -6.68 -23.01 -3.89
N ARG A 798 -6.17 -24.23 -3.70
CA ARG A 798 -6.81 -25.48 -4.14
C ARG A 798 -8.18 -25.67 -3.46
N LYS A 799 -8.24 -25.61 -2.13
CA LYS A 799 -9.51 -25.65 -1.37
C LYS A 799 -10.50 -24.58 -1.84
N LEU A 800 -10.04 -23.35 -2.01
CA LEU A 800 -10.87 -22.23 -2.45
C LEU A 800 -11.47 -22.47 -3.86
N LYS A 801 -10.70 -23.03 -4.79
CA LYS A 801 -11.16 -23.39 -6.15
C LYS A 801 -12.17 -24.55 -6.11
N GLU A 802 -12.00 -25.50 -5.21
CA GLU A 802 -12.92 -26.63 -5.01
C GLU A 802 -14.24 -26.23 -4.33
N GLU A 803 -14.18 -25.40 -3.28
CA GLU A 803 -15.34 -25.06 -2.45
C GLU A 803 -16.16 -23.88 -2.98
N TYR A 804 -15.53 -22.87 -3.59
CA TYR A 804 -16.18 -21.63 -4.02
C TYR A 804 -16.04 -21.35 -5.53
N GLY A 805 -15.23 -22.13 -6.26
CA GLY A 805 -14.94 -21.91 -7.68
C GLY A 805 -14.06 -20.69 -7.96
N ILE A 806 -13.41 -20.11 -6.95
CA ILE A 806 -12.57 -18.92 -7.08
C ILE A 806 -11.13 -19.32 -7.37
N GLU A 807 -10.50 -18.60 -8.29
CA GLU A 807 -9.11 -18.82 -8.71
C GLU A 807 -8.44 -17.46 -8.97
N PRO A 808 -7.31 -17.13 -8.33
CA PRO A 808 -6.57 -15.91 -8.62
C PRO A 808 -5.80 -16.02 -9.94
N TRP A 809 -5.47 -14.86 -10.51
CA TRP A 809 -4.36 -14.74 -11.44
C TRP A 809 -3.05 -14.95 -10.69
N THR A 810 -2.43 -16.11 -10.89
CA THR A 810 -1.17 -16.56 -10.29
C THR A 810 -0.04 -16.39 -11.32
N PHE A 811 1.01 -15.63 -11.00
CA PHE A 811 2.18 -15.50 -11.90
C PHE A 811 3.47 -15.08 -11.19
N GLU A 812 4.62 -15.44 -11.78
CA GLU A 812 5.91 -14.87 -11.40
C GLU A 812 6.10 -13.46 -11.98
N GLN A 813 6.47 -12.50 -11.12
CA GLN A 813 7.01 -11.20 -11.53
C GLN A 813 8.53 -11.30 -11.70
N LYS A 814 9.02 -10.94 -12.89
CA LYS A 814 10.44 -10.95 -13.26
C LYS A 814 11.10 -9.59 -13.03
N LEU A 815 12.44 -9.56 -13.02
CA LEU A 815 13.20 -8.33 -12.84
C LEU A 815 12.86 -7.33 -13.96
N GLY A 816 12.49 -6.11 -13.59
CA GLY A 816 12.08 -5.07 -14.53
C GLY A 816 10.63 -5.17 -15.04
N GLU A 817 9.78 -6.02 -14.45
CA GLU A 817 8.35 -6.01 -14.70
C GLU A 817 7.59 -5.06 -13.76
N ALA A 818 6.68 -4.27 -14.34
CA ALA A 818 5.70 -3.46 -13.62
C ALA A 818 4.35 -4.17 -13.59
N VAL A 819 3.91 -4.59 -12.40
CA VAL A 819 2.58 -5.16 -12.18
C VAL A 819 1.62 -4.02 -11.86
N PHE A 820 0.56 -3.89 -12.65
CA PHE A 820 -0.55 -2.98 -12.38
C PHE A 820 -1.67 -3.72 -11.67
N ILE A 821 -2.08 -3.21 -10.52
CA ILE A 821 -3.20 -3.71 -9.72
C ILE A 821 -4.34 -2.68 -9.80
N PRO A 822 -5.48 -3.01 -10.43
CA PRO A 822 -6.68 -2.19 -10.37
C PRO A 822 -7.20 -2.10 -8.93
N ALA A 823 -7.74 -0.95 -8.52
CA ALA A 823 -8.41 -0.82 -7.22
C ALA A 823 -9.48 -1.92 -7.03
N GLY A 824 -9.74 -2.34 -5.79
CA GLY A 824 -10.76 -3.37 -5.50
C GLY A 824 -10.34 -4.81 -5.74
N CYS A 825 -9.21 -5.09 -6.42
CA CYS A 825 -8.71 -6.44 -6.64
C CYS A 825 -7.86 -6.93 -5.44
N PRO A 826 -8.33 -7.91 -4.64
CA PRO A 826 -7.57 -8.42 -3.50
C PRO A 826 -6.32 -9.16 -3.98
N HIS A 827 -5.16 -8.97 -3.34
CA HIS A 827 -3.92 -9.61 -3.77
C HIS A 827 -2.92 -9.85 -2.63
N GLN A 828 -2.00 -10.79 -2.87
CA GLN A 828 -0.93 -11.20 -1.96
C GLN A 828 0.38 -11.47 -2.73
N VAL A 829 1.52 -11.46 -2.02
CA VAL A 829 2.86 -11.63 -2.64
C VAL A 829 3.78 -12.48 -1.75
N ARG A 830 4.41 -13.47 -2.38
CA ARG A 830 5.45 -14.34 -1.84
C ARG A 830 6.75 -14.12 -2.62
N ASN A 831 7.85 -13.82 -1.94
CA ASN A 831 9.14 -13.63 -2.60
C ASN A 831 9.85 -14.98 -2.80
N LEU A 832 10.15 -15.33 -4.05
CA LEU A 832 10.92 -16.50 -4.44
C LEU A 832 12.43 -16.25 -4.27
N LYS A 833 12.85 -15.02 -4.58
CA LYS A 833 14.20 -14.48 -4.41
C LYS A 833 14.10 -13.17 -3.60
N SER A 834 15.16 -12.74 -2.93
CA SER A 834 15.16 -11.46 -2.21
C SER A 834 14.86 -10.32 -3.17
N CYS A 835 13.88 -9.46 -2.87
CA CYS A 835 13.35 -8.45 -3.81
C CYS A 835 13.42 -7.02 -3.24
N ILE A 836 13.76 -6.06 -4.10
CA ILE A 836 13.45 -4.64 -3.89
C ILE A 836 12.38 -4.25 -4.91
N LYS A 837 11.17 -4.02 -4.41
CA LYS A 837 10.03 -3.50 -5.16
C LYS A 837 9.83 -2.03 -4.83
N VAL A 838 9.44 -1.22 -5.81
CA VAL A 838 8.98 0.15 -5.60
C VAL A 838 7.61 0.28 -6.25
N ALA A 839 6.64 0.81 -5.51
CA ALA A 839 5.29 1.02 -5.99
C ALA A 839 4.89 2.50 -5.93
N LEU A 840 3.89 2.84 -6.75
CA LEU A 840 3.21 4.13 -6.74
C LEU A 840 1.71 3.88 -6.88
N ASP A 841 0.93 4.54 -6.03
CA ASP A 841 -0.51 4.56 -6.14
C ASP A 841 -0.92 5.64 -7.17
N PHE A 842 -2.03 5.42 -7.87
CA PHE A 842 -2.66 6.43 -8.72
C PHE A 842 -4.19 6.29 -8.66
N VAL A 843 -4.91 7.21 -9.28
CA VAL A 843 -6.37 7.13 -9.38
C VAL A 843 -6.75 7.31 -10.84
N SER A 844 -7.31 6.25 -11.44
CA SER A 844 -7.85 6.25 -12.80
C SER A 844 -9.35 6.63 -12.82
N PRO A 845 -9.85 7.27 -13.89
CA PRO A 845 -11.29 7.52 -14.08
C PRO A 845 -12.15 6.26 -13.95
N GLU A 846 -11.64 5.14 -14.45
CA GLU A 846 -12.34 3.85 -14.57
C GLU A 846 -12.70 3.24 -13.21
N ASN A 847 -11.86 3.42 -12.19
CA ASN A 847 -11.99 2.73 -10.91
C ASN A 847 -12.56 3.60 -9.77
N VAL A 848 -12.92 4.87 -10.02
CA VAL A 848 -13.48 5.77 -8.98
C VAL A 848 -14.66 5.16 -8.22
N GLY A 849 -15.58 4.46 -8.90
CA GLY A 849 -16.70 3.79 -8.25
C GLY A 849 -16.26 2.70 -7.25
N GLU A 850 -15.26 1.90 -7.61
CA GLU A 850 -14.71 0.85 -6.73
C GLU A 850 -13.91 1.46 -5.56
N CYS A 851 -13.10 2.50 -5.83
CA CYS A 851 -12.40 3.26 -4.80
C CYS A 851 -13.38 3.87 -3.77
N VAL A 852 -14.54 4.35 -4.23
CA VAL A 852 -15.61 4.88 -3.37
C VAL A 852 -16.34 3.77 -2.59
N LYS A 853 -16.61 2.62 -3.21
CA LYS A 853 -17.13 1.42 -2.51
C LYS A 853 -16.19 0.98 -1.39
N LEU A 854 -14.88 0.86 -1.66
CA LEU A 854 -13.88 0.56 -0.65
C LEU A 854 -13.86 1.61 0.48
N THR A 855 -14.03 2.89 0.14
CA THR A 855 -14.14 3.97 1.14
C THR A 855 -15.34 3.75 2.09
N GLU A 856 -16.48 3.25 1.59
CA GLU A 856 -17.64 2.89 2.41
C GLU A 856 -17.41 1.61 3.25
N GLU A 857 -16.66 0.62 2.76
CA GLU A 857 -16.21 -0.53 3.54
C GLU A 857 -15.31 -0.09 4.71
N PHE A 858 -14.27 0.69 4.42
CA PHE A 858 -13.36 1.26 5.41
C PHE A 858 -14.10 2.10 6.46
N ARG A 859 -15.07 2.91 6.04
CA ARG A 859 -15.90 3.75 6.90
C ARG A 859 -16.60 2.98 8.03
N ARG A 860 -16.99 1.71 7.81
CA ARG A 860 -17.68 0.86 8.81
C ARG A 860 -16.75 -0.01 9.67
N LEU A 861 -15.42 0.07 9.50
CA LEU A 861 -14.45 -0.65 10.35
C LEU A 861 -14.33 -0.01 11.75
N PRO A 862 -13.85 -0.72 12.78
CA PRO A 862 -13.74 -0.17 14.15
C PRO A 862 -12.76 1.01 14.27
N SER A 863 -12.95 1.90 15.25
CA SER A 863 -12.17 3.13 15.43
C SER A 863 -10.64 2.96 15.49
N PHE A 864 -10.15 1.85 16.05
CA PHE A 864 -8.72 1.53 16.13
C PHE A 864 -8.14 0.94 14.83
N HIS A 865 -8.97 0.62 13.83
CA HIS A 865 -8.52 -0.09 12.64
C HIS A 865 -7.74 0.82 11.69
N LYS A 866 -6.50 0.42 11.36
CA LYS A 866 -5.50 1.14 10.52
C LYS A 866 -6.03 1.78 9.22
N ALA A 867 -7.11 1.23 8.67
CA ALA A 867 -7.69 1.61 7.40
C ALA A 867 -9.00 2.45 7.48
N LYS A 868 -9.58 2.70 8.68
CA LYS A 868 -10.89 3.40 8.80
C LYS A 868 -10.87 4.84 8.25
N GLU A 869 -9.75 5.53 8.42
CA GLU A 869 -9.55 6.93 8.00
C GLU A 869 -9.31 7.02 6.48
N ASP A 870 -10.15 7.78 5.78
CA ASP A 870 -9.95 8.08 4.35
C ASP A 870 -8.75 9.00 4.16
N LYS A 871 -7.66 8.43 3.64
CA LYS A 871 -6.40 9.14 3.42
C LYS A 871 -6.31 9.81 2.05
N LEU A 872 -7.16 9.47 1.09
CA LEU A 872 -7.02 9.83 -0.32
C LEU A 872 -8.02 10.87 -0.82
N GLU A 873 -9.17 11.06 -0.18
CA GLU A 873 -10.21 12.01 -0.60
C GLU A 873 -10.71 11.75 -2.04
N ILE A 874 -10.94 10.48 -2.41
CA ILE A 874 -11.25 10.07 -3.80
C ILE A 874 -12.40 10.87 -4.42
N LYS A 875 -13.49 11.09 -3.66
CA LYS A 875 -14.66 11.88 -4.12
C LYS A 875 -14.24 13.31 -4.53
N LYS A 876 -13.30 13.95 -3.81
CA LYS A 876 -12.78 15.30 -4.08
C LYS A 876 -11.89 15.32 -5.33
N MET A 877 -11.03 14.31 -5.53
CA MET A 877 -10.24 14.17 -6.77
C MET A 877 -11.14 14.09 -8.01
N ALA A 878 -12.18 13.25 -7.97
CA ALA A 878 -13.07 13.04 -9.10
C ALA A 878 -13.83 14.31 -9.50
N VAL A 879 -14.32 15.09 -8.52
CA VAL A 879 -14.98 16.38 -8.77
C VAL A 879 -14.01 17.39 -9.41
N HIS A 880 -12.79 17.53 -8.88
CA HIS A 880 -11.79 18.43 -9.46
C HIS A 880 -11.37 18.02 -10.89
N ALA A 881 -11.15 16.72 -11.13
CA ALA A 881 -10.76 16.21 -12.44
C ALA A 881 -11.87 16.35 -13.49
N LEU A 882 -13.12 16.07 -13.13
CA LEU A 882 -14.27 16.30 -14.00
C LEU A 882 -14.42 17.79 -14.34
N ASN A 883 -14.29 18.68 -13.34
CA ASN A 883 -14.32 20.12 -13.56
C ASN A 883 -13.17 20.61 -14.47
N GLU A 884 -11.94 20.12 -14.29
CA GLU A 884 -10.83 20.45 -15.20
C GLU A 884 -11.12 19.99 -16.64
N ALA A 885 -11.55 18.75 -16.83
CA ALA A 885 -11.85 18.19 -18.15
C ALA A 885 -13.01 18.93 -18.85
N VAL A 886 -14.07 19.29 -18.13
CA VAL A 886 -15.19 20.08 -18.67
C VAL A 886 -14.76 21.51 -19.01
N ASN A 887 -13.95 22.17 -18.17
CA ASN A 887 -13.45 23.51 -18.46
C ASN A 887 -12.43 23.53 -19.63
N PHE A 888 -11.78 22.41 -19.92
CA PHE A 888 -10.91 22.23 -21.09
C PHE A 888 -11.70 21.99 -22.40
N LEU A 889 -12.80 21.24 -22.34
CA LEU A 889 -13.62 20.89 -23.51
C LEU A 889 -14.70 21.92 -23.85
N ASP A 890 -15.22 22.64 -22.85
CA ASP A 890 -16.21 23.69 -22.98
C ASP A 890 -15.79 24.93 -22.15
N PRO A 891 -14.77 25.70 -22.56
CA PRO A 891 -14.31 26.86 -21.81
C PRO A 891 -15.43 27.88 -21.62
N ARG A 892 -15.60 28.39 -20.39
CA ARG A 892 -16.55 29.45 -20.08
C ARG A 892 -16.25 30.72 -20.87
N SER A 893 -17.29 31.46 -21.25
CA SER A 893 -17.12 32.74 -21.91
C SER A 893 -16.45 33.77 -20.99
N SER A 894 -15.77 34.76 -21.57
CA SER A 894 -15.16 35.88 -20.85
C SER A 894 -16.19 36.81 -20.18
N GLU A 895 -17.49 36.58 -20.43
CA GLU A 895 -18.62 37.31 -19.84
C GLU A 895 -19.20 36.55 -18.64
N GLU A 896 -19.33 35.22 -18.70
CA GLU A 896 -19.73 34.36 -17.56
C GLU A 896 -18.79 34.49 -16.35
N LEU A 897 -17.49 34.66 -16.58
CA LEU A 897 -16.49 34.82 -15.51
C LEU A 897 -16.75 36.05 -14.62
N LYS A 898 -17.47 37.07 -15.11
CA LYS A 898 -17.83 38.27 -14.34
C LYS A 898 -19.03 38.08 -13.41
N ILE A 899 -19.78 36.98 -13.57
CA ILE A 899 -21.00 36.69 -12.81
C ILE A 899 -20.72 35.70 -11.66
N GLY A 900 -19.56 35.03 -11.68
CA GLY A 900 -19.17 33.99 -10.72
C GLY A 900 -18.25 34.42 -9.57
N VAL A 901 -17.76 35.66 -9.54
CA VAL A 901 -16.88 36.17 -8.47
C VAL A 901 -17.68 37.09 -7.56
N GLY A 902 -18.04 36.59 -6.37
CA GLY A 902 -18.46 37.46 -5.26
C GLY A 902 -17.26 38.27 -4.78
N GLU A 903 -17.39 39.59 -4.75
CA GLU A 903 -16.28 40.49 -4.45
C GLU A 903 -15.82 40.36 -2.98
N ASN A 904 -14.56 39.96 -2.81
CA ASN A 904 -13.79 40.11 -1.57
C ASN A 904 -12.29 40.12 -1.90
N ILE A 905 -11.91 41.05 -2.78
CA ILE A 905 -10.51 41.47 -2.97
C ILE A 905 -10.42 42.87 -2.39
N CYS A 906 -9.57 43.07 -1.38
CA CYS A 906 -9.29 44.40 -0.88
C CYS A 906 -8.61 45.22 -1.98
N GLU A 907 -9.15 46.40 -2.30
CA GLU A 907 -8.49 47.35 -3.19
C GLU A 907 -7.18 47.82 -2.53
N ASP A 908 -6.07 47.66 -3.25
CA ASP A 908 -4.77 48.25 -2.92
C ASP A 908 -4.38 49.10 -4.14
N GLU A 909 -4.21 50.41 -3.95
CA GLU A 909 -4.25 51.38 -5.04
C GLU A 909 -3.09 51.22 -6.02
N SER A 910 -3.39 51.05 -7.31
CA SER A 910 -2.38 51.10 -8.38
C SER A 910 -2.33 52.50 -9.01
N VAL A 911 -1.15 53.11 -8.99
CA VAL A 911 -0.93 54.47 -9.48
C VAL A 911 -0.82 54.47 -11.00
N ASP A 912 -1.73 55.18 -11.66
CA ASP A 912 -1.83 55.31 -13.11
C ASP A 912 -0.89 56.42 -13.62
N GLU A 913 0.15 56.08 -14.38
CA GLU A 913 1.06 57.06 -14.99
C GLU A 913 0.36 57.80 -16.14
N LYS A 914 0.12 59.11 -15.99
CA LYS A 914 -0.32 59.99 -17.07
C LYS A 914 0.45 61.31 -17.13
N GLU A 915 0.53 61.85 -18.34
CA GLU A 915 1.53 62.83 -18.79
C GLU A 915 1.30 64.26 -18.26
N LEU A 916 2.37 65.06 -18.29
CA LEU A 916 2.40 66.47 -17.84
C LEU A 916 2.07 67.47 -18.96
N PRO A 917 1.11 68.38 -18.74
CA PRO A 917 1.11 69.73 -19.29
C PRO A 917 1.50 70.80 -18.23
N PRO A 918 1.87 72.03 -18.64
CA PRO A 918 2.69 72.93 -17.82
C PRO A 918 1.94 73.81 -16.82
N ARG A 919 2.59 74.14 -15.70
CA ARG A 919 2.12 75.11 -14.70
C ARG A 919 2.50 76.57 -15.06
N ARG A 920 1.52 77.47 -14.97
CA ARG A 920 1.65 78.83 -14.42
C ARG A 920 0.79 78.84 -13.13
N GLY A 921 1.01 79.61 -12.08
CA GLY A 921 1.96 80.66 -11.72
C GLY A 921 1.46 81.31 -10.40
N VAL A 922 2.18 82.27 -9.79
CA VAL A 922 1.93 82.82 -8.43
C VAL A 922 2.29 81.78 -7.34
N GLU A 923 3.35 81.91 -6.52
CA GLU A 923 3.65 82.88 -5.44
C GLU A 923 2.71 82.72 -4.21
N VAL A 924 3.09 82.92 -2.94
CA VAL A 924 4.14 83.78 -2.32
C VAL A 924 4.74 83.09 -1.05
N SER A 925 6.05 83.30 -0.76
CA SER A 925 6.79 83.10 0.53
C SER A 925 6.73 81.76 1.31
N GLY A 926 7.79 81.24 1.95
CA GLY A 926 9.20 81.66 2.05
C GLY A 926 9.83 81.26 3.42
N VAL A 927 11.18 81.24 3.53
CA VAL A 927 12.00 81.34 4.79
C VAL A 927 11.89 80.14 5.79
N ASP A 928 12.96 79.51 6.32
CA ASP A 928 14.40 79.53 5.99
C ASP A 928 15.19 78.30 6.52
N GLU A 929 16.46 78.21 6.11
CA GLU A 929 17.67 77.58 6.72
C GLU A 929 17.64 76.24 7.53
N LYS A 930 18.30 75.23 6.93
CA LYS A 930 19.49 74.42 7.37
C LYS A 930 20.27 74.84 8.66
N PRO A 931 21.31 74.09 9.12
CA PRO A 931 21.77 72.70 8.85
C PRO A 931 21.91 71.87 10.17
N LYS A 932 22.28 70.57 10.22
CA LYS A 932 23.27 69.77 9.48
C LYS A 932 22.85 68.30 9.36
#